data_AF-A0A1H0L010-F1
#
_entry.id   AF-A0A1H0L010-F1
#
_cell.length_a   1.000
_cell.length_b   1.000
_cell.length_c   1.000
_cell.angle_alpha   90.00
_cell.angle_beta   90.00
_cell.angle_gamma   90.00
#
_symmetry.space_group_name_H-M   'P 1'
#
loop_
_entity.id
_entity.type
_entity.pdbx_description
1 polymer ?
#
loop_
_entity_poly.entity_id
_entity_poly.type
_entity_poly.pdbx_seq_one_letter_code
_entity_poly.pdbx_strand_id
1 'polypeptide(L)'
;MEGFTSISSLFMKNELKQFLEKEVLPGTGVEPAALWEGIDEIVRELQPEIKQLLHKREELQQQLDQWHSEHPGVPSLSTYREFLKEIGYLEPEVEDFTVGTEKVDTEITAQAGPQLVVPLNNARYVINAANARWGSLYDALYGTDVLSPVEKGSAYNPERGEKVIAYAKQFLDETFPLESGSHQDVTEYLVRNNTLTAVLVQGEETVLQKEQFAGWQGEENAPKALLLKNNEMHAEVQIDRGHPIGKTDQAGVKDILVESATTTIVDAEDSVAAVDTEDKLEVYRNWLGLIKGDLTASFNKGGKEVRRSLAEDREYAAPSGEMLTLSGRSLLLIRNVGHLMTTEMLQTAAGEEVSEGIVDSVVTSLIAVHDVRKNGRYQNSKTGSIYIVKPKMHGSQEVALTNKLMQKIETLYQLPANTIKVGVMDEERRTSLNLKQCIKEVKDRIFFINTGFLDRTGDEIHTSFLGGPMIRKNEMKESSWLQSYEVSNVWTGLNTRLHEKGQIGKGMWPMPEEMKQMMEQKSGQISAGGNTAWVPSPTAASLHALHYHQLDARDIQRVKLTETAPENKMLEVPIEETPKWSKEEIQQELENNAQGILGYVVRWVEQGIGCSKVPNIDDIELMEDRATLRISSQHMANWLQHGIVKEAELKAVMKKMAKLVDQQNEGDPAYTPMTPDTESSIAFQAALELVLAGKNQPSGYTEPILHRRRKEFKAAQRTGEMVN
;
A
#
# COMPACT_ATOMS: atom_id res chain seq x y z
N MET A 1 -27.62 13.99 -23.65
CA MET A 1 -27.79 12.71 -22.95
C MET A 1 -28.22 13.04 -21.53
N GLU A 2 -29.28 12.43 -21.01
CA GLU A 2 -29.73 12.68 -19.63
C GLU A 2 -28.59 12.28 -18.66
N GLY A 3 -28.30 13.12 -17.65
CA GLY A 3 -27.21 12.90 -16.71
C GLY A 3 -25.80 13.34 -17.16
N PHE A 4 -25.63 13.92 -18.36
CA PHE A 4 -24.34 14.40 -18.85
C PHE A 4 -24.38 15.88 -19.28
N THR A 5 -23.24 16.55 -19.12
CA THR A 5 -22.96 17.89 -19.65
C THR A 5 -21.83 17.81 -20.68
N SER A 6 -21.98 18.51 -21.80
CA SER A 6 -20.90 18.64 -22.79
C SER A 6 -19.83 19.58 -22.27
N ILE A 7 -18.58 19.13 -22.32
CA ILE A 7 -17.38 19.91 -22.02
C ILE A 7 -16.42 19.77 -23.20
N SER A 8 -16.32 20.82 -24.02
CA SER A 8 -15.59 20.76 -25.30
C SER A 8 -16.11 19.60 -26.18
N SER A 9 -15.29 18.61 -26.54
CA SER A 9 -15.73 17.46 -27.34
C SER A 9 -16.14 16.24 -26.51
N LEU A 10 -16.06 16.32 -25.17
CA LEU A 10 -16.40 15.25 -24.25
C LEU A 10 -17.78 15.44 -23.61
N PHE A 11 -18.32 14.35 -23.05
CA PHE A 11 -19.52 14.34 -22.22
C PHE A 11 -19.15 13.89 -20.80
N MET A 12 -19.30 14.78 -19.83
CA MET A 12 -19.00 14.51 -18.41
C MET A 12 -20.30 14.29 -17.63
N LYS A 13 -20.30 13.34 -16.69
CA LYS A 13 -21.40 13.17 -15.75
C LYS A 13 -21.65 14.45 -14.96
N ASN A 14 -22.92 14.82 -14.79
CA ASN A 14 -23.32 16.06 -14.11
C ASN A 14 -22.81 16.11 -12.67
N GLU A 15 -22.78 14.97 -11.99
CA GLU A 15 -22.31 14.81 -10.62
C GLU A 15 -20.82 15.11 -10.50
N LEU A 16 -20.00 14.62 -11.44
CA LEU A 16 -18.57 14.92 -11.48
C LEU A 16 -18.32 16.40 -11.77
N LYS A 17 -19.00 16.96 -12.78
CA LYS A 17 -18.88 18.39 -13.09
C LYS A 17 -19.25 19.25 -11.88
N GLN A 18 -20.35 18.92 -11.20
CA GLN A 18 -20.80 19.63 -10.02
C GLN A 18 -19.80 19.53 -8.86
N PHE A 19 -19.25 18.34 -8.60
CA PHE A 19 -18.21 18.13 -7.59
C PHE A 19 -16.98 19.00 -7.89
N LEU A 20 -16.49 18.97 -9.13
CA LEU A 20 -15.33 19.76 -9.53
C LEU A 20 -15.58 21.28 -9.39
N GLU A 21 -16.72 21.79 -9.85
CA GLU A 21 -17.04 23.23 -9.79
C GLU A 21 -17.33 23.74 -8.38
N LYS A 22 -18.03 22.96 -7.55
CA LYS A 22 -18.51 23.43 -6.25
C LYS A 22 -17.59 23.08 -5.09
N GLU A 23 -16.88 21.97 -5.17
CA GLU A 23 -16.09 21.44 -4.05
C GLU A 23 -14.57 21.57 -4.29
N VAL A 24 -14.10 21.30 -5.52
CA VAL A 24 -12.65 21.22 -5.80
C VAL A 24 -12.06 22.54 -6.31
N LEU A 25 -12.66 23.18 -7.32
CA LEU A 25 -12.14 24.39 -7.97
C LEU A 25 -12.04 25.63 -7.07
N PRO A 26 -12.95 25.88 -6.10
CA PRO A 26 -12.85 27.06 -5.24
C PRO A 26 -11.54 27.10 -4.43
N GLY A 27 -10.71 28.12 -4.63
CA GLY A 27 -9.40 28.27 -3.98
C GLY A 27 -8.23 27.63 -4.75
N THR A 28 -8.54 26.80 -5.74
CA THR A 28 -7.57 26.14 -6.62
C THR A 28 -6.94 27.12 -7.59
N GLY A 29 -7.65 28.19 -8.01
CA GLY A 29 -7.19 29.20 -8.97
C GLY A 29 -6.92 28.65 -10.38
N VAL A 30 -7.53 27.52 -10.73
CA VAL A 30 -7.66 27.01 -12.10
C VAL A 30 -9.01 27.47 -12.65
N GLU A 31 -9.04 28.02 -13.86
CA GLU A 31 -10.29 28.49 -14.47
C GLU A 31 -11.09 27.29 -15.03
N PRO A 32 -12.42 27.21 -14.80
CA PRO A 32 -13.23 26.08 -15.26
C PRO A 32 -13.13 25.84 -16.78
N ALA A 33 -13.15 26.91 -17.59
CA ALA A 33 -13.05 26.78 -19.04
C ALA A 33 -11.72 26.14 -19.48
N ALA A 34 -10.61 26.57 -18.84
CA ALA A 34 -9.28 26.00 -19.10
C ALA A 34 -9.20 24.54 -18.63
N LEU A 35 -9.82 24.19 -17.50
CA LEU A 35 -9.93 22.81 -17.02
C LEU A 35 -10.59 21.92 -18.07
N TRP A 36 -11.75 22.33 -18.59
CA TRP A 36 -12.52 21.54 -19.56
C TRP A 36 -11.78 21.35 -20.89
N GLU A 37 -11.16 22.42 -21.41
CA GLU A 37 -10.35 22.35 -22.62
C GLU A 37 -9.10 21.47 -22.44
N GLY A 38 -8.42 21.58 -21.30
CA GLY A 38 -7.25 20.75 -21.02
C GLY A 38 -7.57 19.28 -20.79
N ILE A 39 -8.69 18.94 -20.14
CA ILE A 39 -9.14 17.54 -20.03
C ILE A 39 -9.42 16.97 -21.42
N ASP A 40 -10.12 17.73 -22.27
CA ASP A 40 -10.39 17.33 -23.65
C ASP A 40 -9.10 17.07 -24.45
N GLU A 41 -8.11 17.95 -24.34
CA GLU A 41 -6.82 17.78 -25.00
C GLU A 41 -6.06 16.54 -24.47
N ILE A 42 -5.99 16.36 -23.16
CA ILE A 42 -5.33 15.21 -22.53
C ILE A 42 -5.96 13.91 -23.02
N VAL A 43 -7.29 13.81 -23.00
CA VAL A 43 -8.00 12.61 -23.45
C VAL A 43 -7.78 12.36 -24.93
N ARG A 44 -7.90 13.40 -25.78
CA ARG A 44 -7.72 13.28 -27.23
C ARG A 44 -6.33 12.75 -27.60
N GLU A 45 -5.30 13.15 -26.86
CA GLU A 45 -3.93 12.73 -27.15
C GLU A 45 -3.58 11.38 -26.52
N LEU A 46 -3.93 11.16 -25.25
CA LEU A 46 -3.41 10.02 -24.48
C LEU A 46 -4.32 8.79 -24.49
N GLN A 47 -5.64 8.94 -24.68
CA GLN A 47 -6.55 7.81 -24.77
C GLN A 47 -6.16 6.85 -25.93
N PRO A 48 -5.83 7.32 -27.15
CA PRO A 48 -5.38 6.43 -28.22
C PRO A 48 -4.05 5.73 -27.91
N GLU A 49 -3.11 6.44 -27.29
CA GLU A 49 -1.81 5.87 -26.88
C GLU A 49 -1.98 4.77 -25.82
N ILE A 50 -2.85 4.97 -24.83
CA ILE A 50 -3.22 3.94 -23.84
C ILE A 50 -3.78 2.71 -24.53
N LYS A 51 -4.77 2.87 -25.43
CA LYS A 51 -5.36 1.75 -26.17
C LYS A 51 -4.30 0.99 -26.97
N GLN A 52 -3.36 1.70 -27.60
CA GLN A 52 -2.27 1.08 -28.34
C GLN A 52 -1.35 0.26 -27.42
N LEU A 53 -0.99 0.77 -26.25
CA LEU A 53 -0.14 0.05 -25.29
C LEU A 53 -0.86 -1.15 -24.68
N LEU A 54 -2.16 -1.05 -24.39
CA LEU A 54 -2.97 -2.19 -23.94
C LEU A 54 -3.04 -3.27 -25.03
N HIS A 55 -3.24 -2.89 -26.29
CA HIS A 55 -3.17 -3.84 -27.41
C HIS A 55 -1.78 -4.49 -27.52
N LYS A 56 -0.71 -3.72 -27.27
CA LYS A 56 0.64 -4.25 -27.24
C LYS A 56 0.85 -5.29 -26.13
N ARG A 57 0.18 -5.15 -24.98
CA ARG A 57 0.19 -6.19 -23.93
C ARG A 57 -0.42 -7.50 -24.47
N GLU A 58 -1.57 -7.41 -25.13
CA GLU A 58 -2.25 -8.58 -25.72
C GLU A 58 -1.40 -9.26 -26.80
N GLU A 59 -0.79 -8.48 -27.71
CA GLU A 59 0.10 -9.02 -28.76
C GLU A 59 1.29 -9.78 -28.18
N LEU A 60 1.89 -9.26 -27.11
CA LEU A 60 3.01 -9.93 -26.45
C LEU A 60 2.57 -11.18 -25.71
N GLN A 61 1.44 -11.13 -25.00
CA GLN A 61 0.88 -12.30 -24.33
C GLN A 61 0.54 -13.41 -25.34
N GLN A 62 -0.01 -13.08 -26.51
CA GLN A 62 -0.27 -14.05 -27.57
C GLN A 62 1.00 -14.72 -28.08
N GLN A 63 2.09 -13.96 -28.24
CA GLN A 63 3.39 -14.50 -28.64
C GLN A 63 3.99 -15.40 -27.55
N LEU A 64 3.86 -15.01 -26.28
CA LEU A 64 4.29 -15.83 -25.12
C LEU A 64 3.47 -17.12 -25.03
N ASP A 65 2.16 -17.04 -25.17
CA ASP A 65 1.23 -18.18 -25.19
C ASP A 65 1.59 -19.16 -26.30
N GLN A 66 1.84 -18.65 -27.51
CA GLN A 66 2.27 -19.47 -28.64
C GLN A 66 3.61 -20.14 -28.34
N TRP A 67 4.61 -19.39 -27.87
CA TRP A 67 5.93 -19.91 -27.58
C TRP A 67 5.88 -21.03 -26.53
N HIS A 68 5.16 -20.81 -25.43
CA HIS A 68 5.00 -21.81 -24.36
C HIS A 68 4.21 -23.05 -24.81
N SER A 69 3.23 -22.87 -25.69
CA SER A 69 2.49 -24.01 -26.27
C SER A 69 3.39 -24.87 -27.18
N GLU A 70 4.33 -24.26 -27.89
CA GLU A 70 5.31 -24.94 -28.74
C GLU A 70 6.48 -25.53 -27.94
N HIS A 71 6.75 -25.00 -26.73
CA HIS A 71 7.84 -25.38 -25.84
C HIS A 71 7.34 -25.65 -24.42
N PRO A 72 6.53 -26.70 -24.20
CA PRO A 72 5.98 -27.01 -22.89
C PRO A 72 7.07 -27.39 -21.88
N GLY A 73 6.84 -27.06 -20.62
CA GLY A 73 7.74 -27.28 -19.50
C GLY A 73 8.62 -26.08 -19.17
N VAL A 74 9.63 -26.32 -18.34
CA VAL A 74 10.59 -25.28 -17.94
C VAL A 74 11.46 -24.89 -19.15
N PRO A 75 11.48 -23.61 -19.53
CA PRO A 75 12.22 -23.19 -20.72
C PRO A 75 13.73 -23.19 -20.50
N SER A 76 14.49 -23.47 -21.56
CA SER A 76 15.93 -23.18 -21.57
C SER A 76 16.15 -21.67 -21.47
N LEU A 77 16.87 -21.22 -20.43
CA LEU A 77 17.09 -19.80 -20.14
C LEU A 77 17.71 -19.02 -21.31
N SER A 78 18.65 -19.61 -22.06
CA SER A 78 19.29 -18.93 -23.19
C SER A 78 18.30 -18.72 -24.33
N THR A 79 17.56 -19.77 -24.71
CA THR A 79 16.59 -19.75 -25.80
C THR A 79 15.42 -18.81 -25.48
N TYR A 80 14.91 -18.89 -24.26
CA TYR A 80 13.80 -18.04 -23.82
C TYR A 80 14.21 -16.57 -23.74
N ARG A 81 15.42 -16.28 -23.25
CA ARG A 81 15.96 -14.91 -23.25
C ARG A 81 16.10 -14.34 -24.66
N GLU A 82 16.57 -15.14 -25.63
CA GLU A 82 16.66 -14.71 -27.03
C GLU A 82 15.29 -14.41 -27.62
N PHE A 83 14.31 -15.30 -27.40
CA PHE A 83 12.93 -15.08 -27.81
C PHE A 83 12.33 -13.80 -27.22
N LEU A 84 12.47 -13.57 -25.91
CA LEU A 84 11.95 -12.37 -25.26
C LEU A 84 12.58 -11.08 -25.81
N LYS A 85 13.84 -11.12 -26.26
CA LYS A 85 14.49 -10.00 -26.95
C LYS A 85 13.93 -9.81 -28.36
N GLU A 86 13.73 -10.90 -29.11
CA GLU A 86 13.19 -10.88 -30.48
C GLU A 86 11.82 -10.19 -30.55
N ILE A 87 10.92 -10.53 -29.61
CA ILE A 87 9.56 -9.95 -29.57
C ILE A 87 9.52 -8.56 -28.92
N GLY A 88 10.65 -8.08 -28.39
CA GLY A 88 10.75 -6.79 -27.68
C GLY A 88 10.16 -6.77 -26.27
N TYR A 89 10.02 -7.94 -25.62
CA TYR A 89 9.62 -8.04 -24.21
C TYR A 89 10.77 -7.69 -23.27
N LEU A 90 11.98 -8.15 -23.60
CA LEU A 90 13.23 -7.64 -23.02
C LEU A 90 13.73 -6.47 -23.85
N GLU A 91 13.70 -5.28 -23.25
CA GLU A 91 14.07 -4.04 -23.89
C GLU A 91 15.60 -3.89 -24.00
N PRO A 92 16.10 -3.07 -24.94
CA PRO A 92 17.52 -2.72 -25.01
C PRO A 92 18.01 -2.11 -23.69
N GLU A 93 19.25 -2.42 -23.31
CA GLU A 93 19.86 -1.83 -22.12
C GLU A 93 20.10 -0.33 -22.30
N VAL A 94 19.75 0.46 -21.28
CA VAL A 94 20.03 1.91 -21.24
C VAL A 94 21.36 2.20 -20.55
N GLU A 95 22.03 3.26 -21.01
CA GLU A 95 23.24 3.79 -20.38
C GLU A 95 23.00 4.10 -18.89
N ASP A 96 24.07 4.02 -18.10
CA ASP A 96 24.03 4.39 -16.69
C ASP A 96 23.59 5.85 -16.50
N PHE A 97 22.79 6.08 -15.48
CA PHE A 97 22.30 7.40 -15.12
C PHE A 97 22.03 7.49 -13.63
N THR A 98 21.87 8.71 -13.14
CA THR A 98 21.49 9.01 -11.77
C THR A 98 20.11 9.66 -11.77
N VAL A 99 19.26 9.26 -10.83
CA VAL A 99 17.96 9.90 -10.56
C VAL A 99 18.18 11.37 -10.23
N GLY A 100 17.48 12.24 -10.97
CA GLY A 100 17.58 13.70 -10.89
C GLY A 100 16.42 14.36 -10.16
N THR A 101 15.56 13.60 -9.48
CA THR A 101 14.37 14.13 -8.80
C THR A 101 14.73 15.16 -7.73
N GLU A 102 14.10 16.34 -7.79
CA GLU A 102 14.28 17.44 -6.85
C GLU A 102 12.99 17.76 -6.10
N LYS A 103 13.09 18.59 -5.05
CA LYS A 103 11.97 19.02 -4.19
C LYS A 103 11.20 17.81 -3.65
N VAL A 104 11.88 16.97 -2.88
CA VAL A 104 11.28 15.79 -2.28
C VAL A 104 11.37 15.92 -0.77
N ASP A 105 10.25 15.70 -0.08
CA ASP A 105 10.16 15.76 1.38
C ASP A 105 11.12 14.77 2.08
N THR A 106 11.51 15.12 3.30
CA THR A 106 12.52 14.39 4.08
C THR A 106 12.09 12.97 4.43
N GLU A 107 10.78 12.75 4.55
CA GLU A 107 10.10 11.49 4.80
C GLU A 107 10.33 10.45 3.68
N ILE A 108 10.73 10.92 2.49
CA ILE A 108 11.06 10.08 1.34
C ILE A 108 12.56 9.99 1.10
N THR A 109 13.33 11.05 1.40
CA THR A 109 14.76 11.15 1.05
C THR A 109 15.72 10.78 2.17
N ALA A 110 15.43 11.20 3.40
CA ALA A 110 16.36 11.13 4.52
C ALA A 110 15.91 10.15 5.61
N GLN A 111 14.60 9.98 5.76
CA GLN A 111 13.99 9.19 6.83
C GLN A 111 13.53 7.83 6.31
N ALA A 112 14.16 6.77 6.80
CA ALA A 112 13.67 5.41 6.59
C ALA A 112 12.58 5.09 7.62
N GLY A 113 11.48 4.48 7.20
CA GLY A 113 10.40 4.14 8.12
C GLY A 113 9.24 3.37 7.49
N PRO A 114 8.30 2.89 8.33
CA PRO A 114 7.08 2.21 7.87
C PRO A 114 6.24 3.07 6.92
N GLN A 115 5.69 2.44 5.88
CA GLN A 115 4.71 3.05 4.98
C GLN A 115 3.38 2.32 5.11
N LEU A 116 2.32 3.05 5.45
CA LEU A 116 0.99 2.48 5.61
C LEU A 116 0.24 2.53 4.27
N VAL A 117 -0.59 1.54 3.97
CA VAL A 117 -1.51 1.56 2.81
C VAL A 117 -2.94 1.50 3.35
N VAL A 118 -3.83 2.39 2.88
CA VAL A 118 -5.19 2.53 3.42
C VAL A 118 -6.23 2.80 2.34
N PRO A 119 -7.42 2.16 2.39
CA PRO A 119 -8.48 2.38 1.40
C PRO A 119 -9.10 3.76 1.52
N LEU A 120 -9.07 4.52 0.42
CA LEU A 120 -9.51 5.91 0.39
C LEU A 120 -11.04 6.07 0.53
N ASN A 121 -11.84 5.04 0.24
CA ASN A 121 -13.28 5.06 0.44
C ASN A 121 -13.71 4.89 1.92
N ASN A 122 -12.79 4.89 2.88
CA ASN A 122 -13.11 4.82 4.31
C ASN A 122 -12.51 6.00 5.09
N ALA A 123 -13.28 7.07 5.27
CA ALA A 123 -12.83 8.29 5.95
C ALA A 123 -12.24 8.03 7.36
N ARG A 124 -12.80 7.07 8.11
CA ARG A 124 -12.30 6.72 9.46
C ARG A 124 -10.91 6.10 9.37
N TYR A 125 -10.69 5.15 8.46
CA TYR A 125 -9.39 4.51 8.30
C TYR A 125 -8.36 5.48 7.76
N VAL A 126 -8.75 6.31 6.80
CA VAL A 126 -7.90 7.35 6.22
C VAL A 126 -7.44 8.37 7.27
N ILE A 127 -8.33 8.85 8.15
CA ILE A 127 -7.92 9.74 9.27
C ILE A 127 -6.96 9.01 10.22
N ASN A 128 -7.22 7.75 10.55
CA ASN A 128 -6.33 6.99 11.44
C ASN A 128 -4.95 6.81 10.82
N ALA A 129 -4.88 6.55 9.51
CA ALA A 129 -3.64 6.38 8.79
C ALA A 129 -2.85 7.69 8.70
N ALA A 130 -3.52 8.81 8.37
CA ALA A 130 -2.89 10.12 8.41
C ALA A 130 -2.34 10.46 9.80
N ASN A 131 -3.06 10.12 10.86
CA ASN A 131 -2.61 10.34 12.24
C ASN A 131 -1.61 9.29 12.75
N ALA A 132 -1.36 8.22 11.99
CA ALA A 132 -0.45 7.13 12.37
C ALA A 132 1.03 7.51 12.30
N ARG A 133 1.36 8.78 11.98
CA ARG A 133 2.74 9.28 12.11
C ARG A 133 3.26 9.14 13.53
N TRP A 134 2.39 9.25 14.53
CA TRP A 134 2.74 9.10 15.94
C TRP A 134 1.82 8.08 16.59
N GLY A 135 2.39 7.01 17.13
CA GLY A 135 1.63 5.91 17.74
C GLY A 135 2.13 5.57 19.13
N SER A 136 1.18 5.23 20.01
CA SER A 136 1.49 4.76 21.37
C SER A 136 2.13 3.39 21.30
N LEU A 137 3.38 3.27 21.76
CA LEU A 137 4.04 1.98 21.88
C LEU A 137 3.36 1.13 22.94
N TYR A 138 2.86 1.74 24.02
CA TYR A 138 2.18 0.99 25.09
C TYR A 138 0.89 0.37 24.57
N ASP A 139 0.06 1.11 23.85
CA ASP A 139 -1.17 0.58 23.26
C ASP A 139 -0.87 -0.52 22.23
N ALA A 140 0.19 -0.35 21.43
CA ALA A 140 0.55 -1.33 20.42
C ALA A 140 1.04 -2.66 21.02
N LEU A 141 1.88 -2.61 22.06
CA LEU A 141 2.34 -3.80 22.78
C LEU A 141 1.21 -4.43 23.60
N TYR A 142 0.42 -3.61 24.31
CA TYR A 142 -0.69 -4.10 25.12
C TYR A 142 -1.80 -4.71 24.26
N GLY A 143 -2.03 -4.17 23.06
CA GLY A 143 -3.12 -4.55 22.17
C GLY A 143 -2.90 -5.81 21.34
N THR A 144 -1.67 -6.33 21.26
CA THR A 144 -1.28 -7.36 20.27
C THR A 144 -0.69 -8.63 20.92
N ASP A 145 -0.40 -9.64 20.12
CA ASP A 145 0.17 -10.91 20.56
C ASP A 145 1.69 -10.84 20.90
N VAL A 146 2.35 -9.69 20.71
CA VAL A 146 3.79 -9.49 21.00
C VAL A 146 4.16 -9.90 22.43
N LEU A 147 3.26 -9.69 23.40
CA LEU A 147 3.46 -10.03 24.81
C LEU A 147 2.78 -11.34 25.26
N SER A 148 2.34 -12.16 24.32
CA SER A 148 1.78 -13.49 24.61
C SER A 148 2.80 -14.39 25.34
N PRO A 149 2.37 -15.24 26.30
CA PRO A 149 0.99 -15.65 26.56
C PRO A 149 0.23 -14.84 27.63
N VAL A 150 0.73 -13.68 28.07
CA VAL A 150 0.03 -12.93 29.15
C VAL A 150 -1.27 -12.33 28.63
N GLU A 151 -2.39 -12.67 29.25
CA GLU A 151 -3.71 -12.25 28.75
C GLU A 151 -3.97 -10.75 28.91
N LYS A 152 -4.70 -10.18 27.94
CA LYS A 152 -5.14 -8.78 27.95
C LYS A 152 -6.23 -8.50 28.99
N GLY A 153 -7.14 -9.45 29.21
CA GLY A 153 -8.35 -9.27 30.01
C GLY A 153 -9.37 -8.30 29.38
N SER A 154 -10.56 -8.20 29.98
CA SER A 154 -11.60 -7.22 29.61
C SER A 154 -11.40 -5.84 30.25
N ALA A 155 -10.56 -5.76 31.27
CA ALA A 155 -10.08 -4.54 31.93
C ALA A 155 -8.54 -4.51 31.91
N TYR A 156 -7.94 -3.40 32.35
CA TYR A 156 -6.48 -3.29 32.45
C TYR A 156 -5.91 -4.40 33.37
N ASN A 157 -4.99 -5.19 32.84
CA ASN A 157 -4.24 -6.22 33.54
C ASN A 157 -2.88 -5.65 33.98
N PRO A 158 -2.65 -5.45 35.29
CA PRO A 158 -1.39 -4.91 35.80
C PRO A 158 -0.16 -5.73 35.38
N GLU A 159 -0.25 -7.07 35.38
CA GLU A 159 0.89 -7.94 35.00
C GLU A 159 1.28 -7.71 33.54
N ARG A 160 0.30 -7.59 32.65
CA ARG A 160 0.55 -7.27 31.24
C ARG A 160 1.12 -5.87 31.10
N GLY A 161 0.60 -4.91 31.86
CA GLY A 161 1.10 -3.53 31.90
C GLY A 161 2.56 -3.44 32.33
N GLU A 162 2.98 -4.19 33.34
CA GLU A 162 4.38 -4.27 33.77
C GLU A 162 5.28 -4.80 32.64
N LYS A 163 4.84 -5.81 31.88
CA LYS A 163 5.58 -6.31 30.71
C LYS A 163 5.67 -5.29 29.58
N VAL A 164 4.61 -4.50 29.35
CA VAL A 164 4.64 -3.39 28.38
C VAL A 164 5.70 -2.36 28.78
N ILE A 165 5.70 -1.94 30.05
CA ILE A 165 6.66 -0.96 30.57
C ILE A 165 8.08 -1.52 30.44
N ALA A 166 8.32 -2.75 30.89
CA ALA A 166 9.63 -3.39 30.80
C ALA A 166 10.14 -3.46 29.35
N TYR A 167 9.31 -3.89 28.40
CA TYR A 167 9.66 -3.92 26.98
C TYR A 167 10.02 -2.53 26.46
N ALA A 168 9.21 -1.52 26.77
CA ALA A 168 9.45 -0.17 26.29
C ALA A 168 10.70 0.47 26.90
N LYS A 169 11.00 0.19 28.18
CA LYS A 169 12.23 0.63 28.83
C LYS A 169 13.46 -0.08 28.27
N GLN A 170 13.36 -1.37 27.94
CA GLN A 170 14.40 -2.10 27.22
C GLN A 170 14.65 -1.47 25.84
N PHE A 171 13.60 -1.10 25.10
CA PHE A 171 13.74 -0.37 23.84
C PHE A 171 14.51 0.95 24.02
N LEU A 172 14.23 1.71 25.11
CA LEU A 172 14.98 2.91 25.43
C LEU A 172 16.45 2.61 25.75
N ASP A 173 16.74 1.56 26.52
CA ASP A 173 18.12 1.16 26.83
C ASP A 173 18.91 0.76 25.57
N GLU A 174 18.27 0.02 24.65
CA GLU A 174 18.92 -0.44 23.42
C GLU A 174 19.13 0.70 22.40
N THR A 175 18.19 1.64 22.33
CA THR A 175 18.16 2.68 21.28
C THR A 175 18.75 4.00 21.74
N PHE A 176 18.50 4.37 23.00
CA PHE A 176 18.86 5.65 23.61
C PHE A 176 19.62 5.43 24.93
N PRO A 177 20.71 4.65 24.94
CA PRO A 177 21.37 4.23 26.17
C PRO A 177 21.82 5.41 27.04
N LEU A 178 21.72 5.25 28.35
CA LEU A 178 22.34 6.15 29.32
C LEU A 178 23.85 5.84 29.43
N GLU A 179 24.67 6.83 29.79
CA GLU A 179 26.10 6.63 30.06
C GLU A 179 26.34 5.62 31.20
N SER A 180 25.41 5.59 32.16
CA SER A 180 25.42 4.65 33.29
C SER A 180 23.99 4.27 33.68
N GLY A 181 23.80 3.02 34.11
CA GLY A 181 22.50 2.51 34.56
C GLY A 181 21.55 2.14 33.41
N SER A 182 20.25 2.08 33.73
CA SER A 182 19.17 1.71 32.80
C SER A 182 17.98 2.66 32.98
N HIS A 183 17.22 2.88 31.91
CA HIS A 183 15.94 3.57 31.92
C HIS A 183 14.91 2.95 32.89
N GLN A 184 15.09 1.67 33.25
CA GLN A 184 14.27 0.97 34.25
C GLN A 184 14.49 1.50 35.67
N ASP A 185 15.70 1.99 35.97
CA ASP A 185 16.09 2.48 37.28
C ASP A 185 15.91 4.00 37.43
N VAL A 186 15.34 4.66 36.42
CA VAL A 186 15.12 6.11 36.47
C VAL A 186 13.92 6.44 37.34
N THR A 187 14.12 7.39 38.24
CA THR A 187 13.09 7.94 39.15
C THR A 187 12.64 9.34 38.75
N GLU A 188 13.45 10.05 37.97
CA GLU A 188 13.13 11.38 37.48
C GLU A 188 13.89 11.66 36.18
N TYR A 189 13.24 12.34 35.24
CA TYR A 189 13.89 12.94 34.09
C TYR A 189 13.82 14.46 34.19
N LEU A 190 14.92 15.12 33.86
CA LEU A 190 15.09 16.56 33.90
C LEU A 190 15.76 17.03 32.60
N VAL A 191 15.65 18.31 32.31
CA VAL A 191 16.46 19.00 31.31
C VAL A 191 17.39 19.94 32.06
N ARG A 192 18.71 19.79 31.87
CA ARG A 192 19.72 20.66 32.47
C ARG A 192 20.77 21.00 31.45
N ASN A 193 21.12 22.29 31.35
CA ASN A 193 22.06 22.78 30.34
C ASN A 193 21.71 22.31 28.92
N ASN A 194 20.41 22.31 28.58
CA ASN A 194 19.87 21.83 27.31
C ASN A 194 20.10 20.33 27.01
N THR A 195 20.41 19.52 28.01
CA THR A 195 20.61 18.07 27.90
C THR A 195 19.60 17.32 28.77
N LEU A 196 19.19 16.12 28.35
CA LEU A 196 18.42 15.20 29.18
C LEU A 196 19.30 14.66 30.31
N THR A 197 18.85 14.86 31.55
CA THR A 197 19.43 14.27 32.75
C THR A 197 18.44 13.27 33.35
N ALA A 198 18.89 12.05 33.60
CA ALA A 198 18.11 11.01 34.27
C ALA A 198 18.66 10.80 35.69
N VAL A 199 17.78 10.76 36.67
CA VAL A 199 18.11 10.51 38.08
C VAL A 199 17.78 9.05 38.41
N LEU A 200 18.78 8.27 38.77
CA LEU A 200 18.62 6.84 39.10
C LEU A 200 18.11 6.65 40.54
N VAL A 201 17.64 5.43 40.88
CA VAL A 201 17.13 5.09 42.23
C VAL A 201 18.09 5.48 43.38
N GLN A 202 19.40 5.46 43.15
CA GLN A 202 20.41 5.82 44.15
C GLN A 202 20.71 7.33 44.23
N GLY A 203 19.98 8.16 43.47
CA GLY A 203 20.18 9.61 43.36
C GLY A 203 21.33 10.02 42.44
N GLU A 204 21.96 9.05 41.77
CA GLU A 204 22.99 9.31 40.76
C GLU A 204 22.36 9.94 39.52
N GLU A 205 23.00 10.97 38.98
CA GLU A 205 22.59 11.61 37.74
C GLU A 205 23.41 11.06 36.58
N THR A 206 22.73 10.78 35.47
CA THR A 206 23.34 10.31 34.23
C THR A 206 22.71 11.01 33.03
N VAL A 207 23.37 10.92 31.88
CA VAL A 207 22.93 11.51 30.62
C VAL A 207 22.86 10.42 29.54
N LEU A 208 22.33 10.74 28.36
CA LEU A 208 22.41 9.83 27.21
C LEU A 208 23.87 9.64 26.79
N GLN A 209 24.24 8.40 26.45
CA GLN A 209 25.56 8.03 25.93
C GLN A 209 25.86 8.63 24.56
N LYS A 210 24.81 8.95 23.78
CA LYS A 210 24.91 9.52 22.43
C LYS A 210 24.10 10.81 22.36
N GLU A 211 24.44 11.67 21.40
CA GLU A 211 23.70 12.91 21.11
C GLU A 211 22.35 12.60 20.42
N GLN A 212 21.39 12.14 21.23
CA GLN A 212 20.06 11.70 20.75
C GLN A 212 18.91 12.50 21.36
N PHE A 213 19.19 13.49 22.21
CA PHE A 213 18.16 14.38 22.77
C PHE A 213 17.79 15.46 21.74
N ALA A 214 16.52 15.49 21.32
CA ALA A 214 16.03 16.39 20.27
C ALA A 214 15.17 17.54 20.81
N GLY A 215 14.57 17.40 21.99
CA GLY A 215 13.77 18.46 22.59
C GLY A 215 12.88 18.01 23.74
N TRP A 216 12.06 18.92 24.27
CA TRP A 216 11.14 18.63 25.36
C TRP A 216 9.88 19.50 25.33
N GLN A 217 8.89 19.11 26.11
CA GLN A 217 7.73 19.94 26.46
C GLN A 217 7.61 20.06 27.97
N GLY A 218 7.07 21.19 28.45
CA GLY A 218 6.93 21.47 29.88
C GLY A 218 8.13 22.21 30.47
N GLU A 219 8.20 22.24 31.81
CA GLU A 219 9.30 22.90 32.52
C GLU A 219 10.53 22.00 32.55
N GLU A 220 11.73 22.58 32.52
CA GLU A 220 13.00 21.84 32.49
C GLU A 220 13.17 20.90 33.70
N ASN A 221 12.70 21.32 34.87
CA ASN A 221 12.73 20.53 36.10
C ASN A 221 11.53 19.58 36.28
N ALA A 222 10.56 19.61 35.38
CA ALA A 222 9.38 18.76 35.40
C ALA A 222 8.84 18.57 33.96
N PRO A 223 9.63 17.95 33.06
CA PRO A 223 9.25 17.80 31.67
C PRO A 223 8.00 16.92 31.57
N LYS A 224 7.11 17.29 30.65
CA LYS A 224 5.92 16.50 30.30
C LYS A 224 6.19 15.50 29.17
N ALA A 225 7.15 15.84 28.32
CA ALA A 225 7.59 15.01 27.23
C ALA A 225 9.07 15.26 26.93
N LEU A 226 9.81 14.20 26.62
CA LEU A 226 11.20 14.25 26.18
C LEU A 226 11.28 13.61 24.81
N LEU A 227 11.71 14.38 23.82
CA LEU A 227 11.85 13.95 22.44
C LEU A 227 13.27 13.46 22.20
N LEU A 228 13.39 12.24 21.71
CA LEU A 228 14.62 11.56 21.35
C LEU A 228 14.63 11.28 19.85
N LYS A 229 15.82 11.22 19.25
CA LYS A 229 16.01 10.95 17.82
C LYS A 229 17.11 9.93 17.59
N ASN A 230 16.82 8.90 16.79
CA ASN A 230 17.78 7.89 16.36
C ASN A 230 17.42 7.44 14.93
N ASN A 231 18.42 7.34 14.04
CA ASN A 231 18.23 6.97 12.63
C ASN A 231 17.17 7.82 11.90
N GLU A 232 17.13 9.14 12.17
CA GLU A 232 16.10 10.07 11.66
C GLU A 232 14.65 9.79 12.11
N MET A 233 14.44 8.79 12.97
CA MET A 233 13.15 8.49 13.60
C MET A 233 13.12 9.05 15.03
N HIS A 234 11.96 9.51 15.46
CA HIS A 234 11.78 10.06 16.81
C HIS A 234 11.03 9.11 17.75
N ALA A 235 11.33 9.21 19.05
CA ALA A 235 10.55 8.64 20.13
C ALA A 235 10.35 9.68 21.23
N GLU A 236 9.16 9.76 21.80
CA GLU A 236 8.82 10.70 22.87
C GLU A 236 8.49 9.95 24.16
N VAL A 237 9.26 10.21 25.21
CA VAL A 237 8.95 9.72 26.56
C VAL A 237 7.92 10.65 27.19
N GLN A 238 6.70 10.15 27.43
CA GLN A 238 5.62 10.94 28.00
C GLN A 238 5.53 10.75 29.52
N ILE A 239 5.51 11.85 30.26
CA ILE A 239 5.58 11.85 31.72
C ILE A 239 4.33 12.51 32.29
N ASP A 240 3.62 11.77 33.13
CA ASP A 240 2.45 12.25 33.87
C ASP A 240 2.20 11.39 35.11
N ARG A 241 2.69 11.84 36.27
CA ARG A 241 2.50 11.17 37.56
C ARG A 241 1.03 11.11 38.01
N GLY A 242 0.12 11.84 37.36
CA GLY A 242 -1.32 11.77 37.60
C GLY A 242 -2.03 10.68 36.79
N HIS A 243 -1.44 10.24 35.69
CA HIS A 243 -2.00 9.20 34.80
C HIS A 243 -2.02 7.83 35.49
N PRO A 244 -3.03 6.96 35.25
CA PRO A 244 -3.11 5.63 35.87
C PRO A 244 -1.83 4.79 35.71
N ILE A 245 -1.20 4.82 34.52
CA ILE A 245 0.06 4.12 34.25
C ILE A 245 1.26 4.88 34.84
N GLY A 246 1.30 6.21 34.71
CA GLY A 246 2.41 7.01 35.23
C GLY A 246 2.52 6.96 36.77
N LYS A 247 1.42 6.68 37.48
CA LYS A 247 1.44 6.43 38.93
C LYS A 247 2.20 5.17 39.33
N THR A 248 2.29 4.20 38.43
CA THR A 248 2.97 2.91 38.68
C THR A 248 4.41 2.89 38.19
N ASP A 249 4.81 3.85 37.36
CA ASP A 249 6.19 4.02 36.89
C ASP A 249 6.98 4.98 37.83
N GLN A 250 8.21 4.61 38.20
CA GLN A 250 9.02 5.37 39.16
C GLN A 250 9.34 6.78 38.66
N ALA A 251 9.58 6.94 37.36
CA ALA A 251 9.84 8.21 36.68
C ALA A 251 8.55 8.96 36.29
N GLY A 252 7.38 8.38 36.53
CA GLY A 252 6.11 8.96 36.09
C GLY A 252 5.80 8.74 34.61
N VAL A 253 6.53 7.86 33.93
CA VAL A 253 6.33 7.59 32.49
C VAL A 253 4.96 6.95 32.29
N LYS A 254 4.14 7.55 31.43
CA LYS A 254 2.82 7.02 31.09
C LYS A 254 2.77 6.29 29.74
N ASP A 255 3.69 6.61 28.83
CA ASP A 255 3.75 6.06 27.48
C ASP A 255 5.10 6.40 26.81
N ILE A 256 5.43 5.65 25.76
CA ILE A 256 6.43 6.02 24.77
C ILE A 256 5.71 6.20 23.43
N LEU A 257 5.67 7.43 22.93
CA LEU A 257 5.06 7.74 21.64
C LEU A 257 6.13 7.65 20.55
N VAL A 258 5.98 6.69 19.63
CA VAL A 258 6.94 6.47 18.55
C VAL A 258 6.48 7.14 17.26
N GLU A 259 7.40 7.84 16.61
CA GLU A 259 7.24 8.22 15.22
C GLU A 259 7.21 6.94 14.38
N SER A 260 6.21 6.76 13.53
CA SER A 260 5.92 5.46 12.92
C SER A 260 5.57 5.53 11.45
N ALA A 261 4.30 5.65 11.05
CA ALA A 261 3.96 5.71 9.62
C ALA A 261 4.49 7.00 9.00
N THR A 262 5.73 6.98 8.48
CA THR A 262 6.39 8.19 8.00
C THR A 262 5.70 8.73 6.77
N THR A 263 5.26 7.80 5.92
CA THR A 263 4.44 8.02 4.73
C THR A 263 3.23 7.11 4.73
N THR A 264 2.15 7.52 4.06
CA THR A 264 0.92 6.74 3.90
C THR A 264 0.48 6.80 2.45
N ILE A 265 0.33 5.64 1.81
CA ILE A 265 -0.37 5.49 0.53
C ILE A 265 -1.86 5.45 0.81
N VAL A 266 -2.55 6.51 0.38
CA VAL A 266 -4.00 6.61 0.36
C VAL A 266 -4.48 6.07 -0.98
N ASP A 267 -5.18 4.96 -0.92
CA ASP A 267 -5.33 4.07 -2.07
C ASP A 267 -6.70 4.21 -2.75
N ALA A 268 -6.69 4.51 -4.05
CA ALA A 268 -7.86 4.52 -4.92
C ALA A 268 -7.91 3.30 -5.87
N GLU A 269 -7.01 2.34 -5.67
CA GLU A 269 -6.84 1.16 -6.52
C GLU A 269 -7.22 -0.13 -5.75
N ASP A 270 -6.28 -1.01 -5.40
CA ASP A 270 -6.58 -2.41 -5.02
C ASP A 270 -7.35 -2.61 -3.72
N SER A 271 -7.25 -1.69 -2.78
CA SER A 271 -7.98 -1.77 -1.51
C SER A 271 -9.39 -1.14 -1.56
N VAL A 272 -9.80 -0.59 -2.70
CA VAL A 272 -11.11 0.08 -2.87
C VAL A 272 -11.97 -0.64 -3.92
N ALA A 273 -13.27 -0.75 -3.66
CA ALA A 273 -14.27 -1.14 -4.66
C ALA A 273 -15.01 0.12 -5.13
N ALA A 274 -14.58 0.70 -6.25
CA ALA A 274 -15.22 1.88 -6.83
C ALA A 274 -15.49 1.68 -8.32
N VAL A 275 -16.75 1.42 -8.68
CA VAL A 275 -17.10 0.93 -10.01
C VAL A 275 -17.92 1.92 -10.84
N ASP A 276 -18.50 2.92 -10.19
CA ASP A 276 -19.33 3.93 -10.84
C ASP A 276 -19.04 5.35 -10.32
N THR A 277 -19.77 6.32 -10.86
CA THR A 277 -19.58 7.74 -10.54
C THR A 277 -19.80 8.03 -9.04
N GLU A 278 -20.72 7.32 -8.38
CA GLU A 278 -21.02 7.53 -6.96
C GLU A 278 -19.82 7.13 -6.09
N ASP A 279 -19.29 5.93 -6.31
CA ASP A 279 -18.16 5.41 -5.55
C ASP A 279 -16.90 6.27 -5.75
N LYS A 280 -16.62 6.69 -7.00
CA LYS A 280 -15.44 7.53 -7.29
C LYS A 280 -15.53 8.92 -6.68
N LEU A 281 -16.73 9.51 -6.60
CA LEU A 281 -16.91 10.78 -5.92
C LEU A 281 -16.70 10.68 -4.40
N GLU A 282 -17.05 9.55 -3.77
CA GLU A 282 -16.70 9.30 -2.36
C GLU A 282 -15.19 9.27 -2.16
N VAL A 283 -14.48 8.52 -3.00
CA VAL A 283 -13.01 8.44 -3.01
C VAL A 283 -12.39 9.83 -3.14
N TYR A 284 -12.82 10.62 -4.12
CA TYR A 284 -12.28 11.97 -4.34
C TYR A 284 -12.62 12.95 -3.22
N ARG A 285 -13.81 12.87 -2.60
CA ARG A 285 -14.17 13.72 -1.45
C ARG A 285 -13.31 13.44 -0.23
N ASN A 286 -13.00 12.17 0.06
CA ASN A 286 -12.10 11.83 1.15
C ASN A 286 -10.69 12.37 0.89
N TRP A 287 -10.20 12.32 -0.35
CA TRP A 287 -8.91 12.90 -0.73
C TRP A 287 -8.90 14.42 -0.62
N LEU A 288 -9.97 15.08 -1.06
CA LEU A 288 -10.15 16.51 -0.91
C LEU A 288 -10.13 16.94 0.56
N GLY A 289 -10.85 16.24 1.43
CA GLY A 289 -10.89 16.54 2.85
C GLY A 289 -9.56 16.32 3.55
N LEU A 290 -8.79 15.31 3.13
CA LEU A 290 -7.41 15.11 3.60
C LEU A 290 -6.51 16.28 3.25
N ILE A 291 -6.46 16.62 1.96
CA ILE A 291 -5.58 17.66 1.44
C ILE A 291 -5.95 19.05 2.00
N LYS A 292 -7.24 19.35 2.12
CA LYS A 292 -7.68 20.59 2.77
C LYS A 292 -7.54 20.58 4.28
N GLY A 293 -7.36 19.42 4.89
CA GLY A 293 -7.21 19.26 6.33
C GLY A 293 -8.51 19.34 7.14
N ASP A 294 -9.67 19.18 6.49
CA ASP A 294 -11.00 19.33 7.09
C ASP A 294 -11.81 18.00 7.17
N LEU A 295 -11.21 16.87 6.75
CA LEU A 295 -11.83 15.55 6.87
C LEU A 295 -12.17 15.21 8.33
N THR A 296 -13.42 14.83 8.57
CA THR A 296 -13.88 14.32 9.87
C THR A 296 -14.75 13.09 9.72
N ALA A 297 -14.72 12.20 10.70
CA ALA A 297 -15.58 11.01 10.75
C ALA A 297 -16.19 10.85 12.14
N SER A 298 -17.50 10.56 12.20
CA SER A 298 -18.22 10.24 13.43
C SER A 298 -18.55 8.74 13.49
N PHE A 299 -18.38 8.13 14.67
CA PHE A 299 -18.79 6.75 14.92
C PHE A 299 -19.13 6.53 16.39
N ASN A 300 -19.90 5.48 16.69
CA ASN A 300 -20.26 5.12 18.06
C ASN A 300 -19.21 4.22 18.70
N LYS A 301 -18.75 4.58 19.90
CA LYS A 301 -17.87 3.74 20.74
C LYS A 301 -18.42 3.72 22.16
N GLY A 302 -18.87 2.55 22.62
CA GLY A 302 -19.46 2.40 23.96
C GLY A 302 -20.74 3.23 24.18
N GLY A 303 -21.57 3.36 23.14
CA GLY A 303 -22.83 4.14 23.19
C GLY A 303 -22.64 5.66 23.12
N LYS A 304 -21.43 6.18 22.90
CA LYS A 304 -21.14 7.60 22.71
C LYS A 304 -20.65 7.86 21.29
N GLU A 305 -21.14 8.94 20.70
CA GLU A 305 -20.60 9.44 19.43
C GLU A 305 -19.19 10.01 19.67
N VAL A 306 -18.24 9.54 18.87
CA VAL A 306 -16.85 10.01 18.85
C VAL A 306 -16.59 10.61 17.48
N ARG A 307 -16.12 11.85 17.44
CA ARG A 307 -15.66 12.52 16.23
C ARG A 307 -14.14 12.47 16.15
N ARG A 308 -13.60 12.03 15.01
CA ARG A 308 -12.17 12.06 14.69
C ARG A 308 -11.87 13.08 13.60
N SER A 309 -10.70 13.71 13.71
CA SER A 309 -10.13 14.66 12.75
C SER A 309 -8.62 14.43 12.64
N LEU A 310 -7.98 15.13 11.70
CA LEU A 310 -6.53 15.11 11.53
C LEU A 310 -5.82 15.77 12.71
N ALA A 311 -4.70 15.15 13.12
CA ALA A 311 -3.85 15.60 14.22
C ALA A 311 -3.14 16.92 13.87
N GLU A 312 -2.89 17.76 14.86
CA GLU A 312 -2.09 18.99 14.73
C GLU A 312 -0.60 18.69 14.75
N ASP A 313 0.22 19.64 14.30
CA ASP A 313 1.68 19.54 14.43
C ASP A 313 2.13 19.54 15.89
N ARG A 314 3.31 18.97 16.12
CA ARG A 314 3.87 18.78 17.45
C ARG A 314 5.01 19.77 17.67
N GLU A 315 4.93 20.55 18.74
CA GLU A 315 5.91 21.59 19.07
C GLU A 315 6.73 21.20 20.30
N TYR A 316 8.04 21.45 20.25
CA TYR A 316 8.99 21.17 21.32
C TYR A 316 9.95 22.34 21.49
N ALA A 317 10.41 22.59 22.71
CA ALA A 317 11.64 23.34 22.92
C ALA A 317 12.83 22.46 22.49
N ALA A 318 13.78 23.01 21.73
CA ALA A 318 14.95 22.27 21.28
C ALA A 318 16.22 22.69 22.05
N PRO A 319 17.24 21.83 22.14
CA PRO A 319 18.53 22.17 22.76
C PRO A 319 19.23 23.40 22.15
N SER A 320 18.92 23.73 20.88
CA SER A 320 19.41 24.92 20.20
C SER A 320 18.84 26.23 20.75
N GLY A 321 17.76 26.17 21.53
CA GLY A 321 16.98 27.33 21.99
C GLY A 321 15.88 27.76 21.00
N GLU A 322 15.81 27.15 19.81
CA GLU A 322 14.72 27.37 18.86
C GLU A 322 13.57 26.38 19.10
N MET A 323 12.36 26.73 18.66
CA MET A 323 11.23 25.81 18.70
C MET A 323 11.35 24.80 17.55
N LEU A 324 11.23 23.51 17.86
CA LEU A 324 11.15 22.43 16.89
C LEU A 324 9.69 22.07 16.63
N THR A 325 9.26 22.13 15.37
CA THR A 325 7.93 21.70 14.92
C THR A 325 8.04 20.45 14.05
N LEU A 326 7.41 19.36 14.48
CA LEU A 326 7.32 18.11 13.74
C LEU A 326 5.91 17.91 13.19
N SER A 327 5.81 17.27 12.02
CA SER A 327 4.50 16.93 11.46
C SER A 327 3.76 16.00 12.40
N GLY A 328 2.52 16.34 12.74
CA GLY A 328 1.63 15.44 13.47
C GLY A 328 1.05 14.32 12.61
N ARG A 329 1.27 14.38 11.29
CA ARG A 329 0.59 13.55 10.29
C ARG A 329 1.59 12.89 9.36
N SER A 330 1.19 11.77 8.79
CA SER A 330 1.96 11.03 7.80
C SER A 330 2.01 11.81 6.50
N LEU A 331 3.14 11.78 5.78
CA LEU A 331 3.19 12.35 4.43
C LEU A 331 2.32 11.48 3.51
N LEU A 332 1.28 12.08 2.94
CA LEU A 332 0.29 11.38 2.14
C LEU A 332 0.75 11.27 0.68
N LEU A 333 0.70 10.04 0.18
CA LEU A 333 0.89 9.65 -1.21
C LEU A 333 -0.46 9.14 -1.72
N ILE A 334 -0.83 9.38 -2.97
CA ILE A 334 -2.06 8.81 -3.54
C ILE A 334 -1.73 7.72 -4.55
N ARG A 335 -2.32 6.53 -4.40
CA ARG A 335 -2.26 5.49 -5.44
C ARG A 335 -3.47 5.63 -6.35
N ASN A 336 -3.22 6.09 -7.58
CA ASN A 336 -4.25 6.12 -8.63
C ASN A 336 -4.37 4.74 -9.28
N VAL A 337 -5.48 4.49 -10.00
CA VAL A 337 -5.58 3.27 -10.80
C VAL A 337 -4.56 3.24 -11.96
N GLY A 338 -4.25 2.05 -12.46
CA GLY A 338 -3.36 1.83 -13.60
C GLY A 338 -3.93 2.28 -14.95
N HIS A 339 -3.47 1.67 -16.04
CA HIS A 339 -3.86 2.04 -17.41
C HIS A 339 -5.07 1.27 -17.97
N LEU A 340 -5.45 0.16 -17.33
CA LEU A 340 -6.39 -0.82 -17.87
C LEU A 340 -7.85 -0.33 -17.92
N MET A 341 -8.37 0.13 -16.77
CA MET A 341 -9.80 0.35 -16.60
C MET A 341 -10.27 1.66 -17.23
N THR A 342 -11.55 1.67 -17.63
CA THR A 342 -12.26 2.85 -18.13
C THR A 342 -13.40 3.22 -17.17
N THR A 343 -13.89 4.44 -17.28
CA THR A 343 -14.94 4.96 -16.39
C THR A 343 -16.04 5.70 -17.14
N GLU A 344 -17.28 5.46 -16.72
CA GLU A 344 -18.48 6.14 -17.24
C GLU A 344 -18.56 7.63 -16.87
N MET A 345 -17.69 8.12 -15.99
CA MET A 345 -17.69 9.52 -15.55
C MET A 345 -17.45 10.50 -16.71
N LEU A 346 -16.76 10.04 -17.75
CA LEU A 346 -16.40 10.85 -18.91
C LEU A 346 -16.45 10.00 -20.18
N GLN A 347 -17.10 10.52 -21.21
CA GLN A 347 -17.25 9.86 -22.50
C GLN A 347 -16.73 10.74 -23.64
N THR A 348 -16.16 10.11 -24.67
CA THR A 348 -15.77 10.78 -25.91
C THR A 348 -17.00 11.12 -26.76
N ALA A 349 -16.83 11.95 -27.80
CA ALA A 349 -17.88 12.21 -28.78
C ALA A 349 -18.42 10.94 -29.48
N ALA A 350 -17.63 9.86 -29.51
CA ALA A 350 -18.00 8.55 -30.04
C ALA A 350 -18.79 7.69 -29.03
N GLY A 351 -19.01 8.17 -27.81
CA GLY A 351 -19.69 7.43 -26.74
C GLY A 351 -18.81 6.43 -26.00
N GLU A 352 -17.49 6.47 -26.19
CA GLU A 352 -16.55 5.57 -25.51
C GLU A 352 -16.20 6.11 -24.11
N GLU A 353 -16.14 5.24 -23.11
CA GLU A 353 -15.64 5.56 -21.78
C GLU A 353 -14.15 5.94 -21.81
N VAL A 354 -13.77 6.96 -21.04
CA VAL A 354 -12.39 7.41 -20.92
C VAL A 354 -11.62 6.54 -19.91
N SER A 355 -10.31 6.39 -20.11
CA SER A 355 -9.42 5.72 -19.17
C SER A 355 -9.56 6.30 -17.77
N GLU A 356 -9.86 5.44 -16.80
CA GLU A 356 -10.00 5.82 -15.40
C GLU A 356 -8.68 6.38 -14.87
N GLY A 357 -7.54 5.84 -15.31
CA GLY A 357 -6.21 6.33 -14.94
C GLY A 357 -5.94 7.78 -15.36
N ILE A 358 -6.51 8.25 -16.48
CA ILE A 358 -6.46 9.66 -16.87
C ILE A 358 -7.32 10.49 -15.91
N VAL A 359 -8.57 10.10 -15.72
CA VAL A 359 -9.54 10.84 -14.89
C VAL A 359 -9.04 10.96 -13.46
N ASP A 360 -8.55 9.87 -12.89
CA ASP A 360 -7.92 9.83 -11.58
C ASP A 360 -6.77 10.83 -11.48
N SER A 361 -5.79 10.75 -12.39
CA SER A 361 -4.60 11.61 -12.33
C SER A 361 -4.96 13.09 -12.44
N VAL A 362 -5.93 13.44 -13.29
CA VAL A 362 -6.46 14.81 -13.42
C VAL A 362 -7.11 15.25 -12.12
N VAL A 363 -8.05 14.48 -11.58
CA VAL A 363 -8.86 14.90 -10.42
C VAL A 363 -8.03 14.91 -9.13
N THR A 364 -7.23 13.88 -8.87
CA THR A 364 -6.42 13.81 -7.64
C THR A 364 -5.32 14.87 -7.62
N SER A 365 -4.73 15.18 -8.77
CA SER A 365 -3.76 16.27 -8.90
C SER A 365 -4.42 17.64 -8.72
N LEU A 366 -5.62 17.86 -9.28
CA LEU A 366 -6.36 19.11 -9.07
C LEU A 366 -6.69 19.33 -7.59
N ILE A 367 -7.07 18.25 -6.89
CA ILE A 367 -7.26 18.29 -5.44
C ILE A 367 -5.94 18.64 -4.75
N ALA A 368 -4.83 18.01 -5.12
CA ALA A 368 -3.52 18.27 -4.52
C ALA A 368 -2.96 19.68 -4.81
N VAL A 369 -3.49 20.41 -5.80
CA VAL A 369 -3.16 21.84 -6.00
C VAL A 369 -3.47 22.68 -4.76
N HIS A 370 -4.47 22.29 -3.95
CA HIS A 370 -4.76 22.94 -2.67
C HIS A 370 -3.55 22.93 -1.72
N ASP A 371 -2.85 21.79 -1.64
CA ASP A 371 -1.61 21.66 -0.85
C ASP A 371 -0.47 22.51 -1.43
N VAL A 372 -0.24 22.39 -2.75
CA VAL A 372 0.84 23.14 -3.44
C VAL A 372 0.65 24.66 -3.30
N ARG A 373 -0.61 25.14 -3.34
CA ARG A 373 -0.97 26.55 -3.15
C ARG A 373 -1.18 26.94 -1.69
N LYS A 374 -0.97 26.01 -0.74
CA LYS A 374 -1.02 26.23 0.71
C LYS A 374 -2.34 26.84 1.19
N ASN A 375 -3.45 26.40 0.62
CA ASN A 375 -4.79 26.93 0.95
C ASN A 375 -5.61 25.99 1.88
N GLY A 376 -5.04 24.83 2.25
CA GLY A 376 -5.57 23.92 3.27
C GLY A 376 -5.18 24.31 4.69
N ARG A 377 -5.81 23.68 5.69
CA ARG A 377 -5.50 23.86 7.12
C ARG A 377 -4.10 23.36 7.47
N TYR A 378 -3.67 22.27 6.86
CA TYR A 378 -2.35 21.68 7.04
C TYR A 378 -1.66 21.57 5.68
N GLN A 379 -0.33 21.61 5.69
CA GLN A 379 0.47 21.30 4.51
C GLN A 379 0.87 19.82 4.58
N ASN A 380 0.62 19.09 3.50
CA ASN A 380 1.09 17.72 3.31
C ASN A 380 2.56 17.74 2.87
N SER A 381 2.87 18.34 1.71
CA SER A 381 4.25 18.51 1.25
C SER A 381 4.81 19.86 1.68
N LYS A 382 5.97 19.86 2.35
CA LYS A 382 6.74 21.07 2.67
C LYS A 382 7.57 21.54 1.47
N THR A 383 7.78 20.66 0.49
CA THR A 383 8.59 20.93 -0.70
C THR A 383 7.77 21.33 -1.94
N GLY A 384 6.44 21.36 -1.83
CA GLY A 384 5.53 21.73 -2.90
C GLY A 384 5.38 20.65 -3.96
N SER A 385 5.42 19.39 -3.56
CA SER A 385 5.34 18.20 -4.42
C SER A 385 4.04 17.44 -4.25
N ILE A 386 3.60 16.82 -5.33
CA ILE A 386 2.46 15.90 -5.33
C ILE A 386 3.01 14.49 -5.56
N TYR A 387 2.62 13.52 -4.73
CA TYR A 387 3.15 12.15 -4.79
C TYR A 387 2.09 11.18 -5.28
N ILE A 388 2.26 10.67 -6.51
CA ILE A 388 1.35 9.69 -7.11
C ILE A 388 2.06 8.36 -7.27
N VAL A 389 1.55 7.31 -6.64
CA VAL A 389 1.95 5.93 -6.91
C VAL A 389 1.15 5.45 -8.12
N LYS A 390 1.84 4.95 -9.15
CA LYS A 390 1.24 4.43 -10.37
C LYS A 390 1.46 2.91 -10.44
N PRO A 391 0.38 2.11 -10.31
CA PRO A 391 0.45 0.66 -10.29
C PRO A 391 0.38 0.05 -11.70
N LYS A 392 0.65 -1.25 -11.78
CA LYS A 392 0.30 -2.16 -12.89
C LYS A 392 0.79 -1.68 -14.27
N MET A 393 1.93 -0.99 -14.30
CA MET A 393 2.59 -0.58 -15.54
C MET A 393 3.45 -1.74 -16.06
N HIS A 394 3.44 -1.95 -17.37
CA HIS A 394 4.23 -2.96 -18.05
C HIS A 394 5.32 -2.28 -18.88
N GLY A 395 6.58 -2.34 -18.47
CA GLY A 395 7.73 -1.86 -19.26
C GLY A 395 7.82 -0.34 -19.42
N SER A 396 8.89 0.13 -20.07
CA SER A 396 9.27 1.55 -20.05
C SER A 396 8.30 2.45 -20.80
N GLN A 397 7.69 1.98 -21.88
CA GLN A 397 6.75 2.76 -22.70
C GLN A 397 5.52 3.23 -21.90
N GLU A 398 5.02 2.39 -21.00
CA GLU A 398 3.89 2.76 -20.14
C GLU A 398 4.30 3.72 -19.01
N VAL A 399 5.55 3.65 -18.57
CA VAL A 399 6.13 4.61 -17.62
C VAL A 399 6.34 5.96 -18.30
N ALA A 400 6.80 5.97 -19.56
CA ALA A 400 6.92 7.17 -20.39
C ALA A 400 5.56 7.84 -20.63
N LEU A 401 4.52 7.06 -20.90
CA LEU A 401 3.14 7.54 -21.01
C LEU A 401 2.68 8.21 -19.70
N THR A 402 2.97 7.60 -18.54
CA THR A 402 2.69 8.21 -17.23
C THR A 402 3.43 9.53 -17.07
N ASN A 403 4.72 9.60 -17.43
CA ASN A 403 5.49 10.84 -17.39
C ASN A 403 4.84 11.93 -18.26
N LYS A 404 4.44 11.59 -19.49
CA LYS A 404 3.74 12.48 -20.42
C LYS A 404 2.40 12.98 -19.86
N LEU A 405 1.62 12.11 -19.22
CA LEU A 405 0.38 12.47 -18.53
C LEU A 405 0.64 13.51 -17.43
N MET A 406 1.65 13.29 -16.57
CA MET A 406 1.99 14.24 -15.51
C MET A 406 2.42 15.61 -16.06
N GLN A 407 3.21 15.64 -17.14
CA GLN A 407 3.63 16.89 -17.81
C GLN A 407 2.43 17.70 -18.32
N LYS A 408 1.44 17.03 -18.92
CA LYS A 408 0.22 17.70 -19.39
C LYS A 408 -0.64 18.22 -18.24
N ILE A 409 -0.78 17.45 -17.16
CA ILE A 409 -1.51 17.88 -15.97
C ILE A 409 -0.84 19.09 -15.31
N GLU A 410 0.49 19.09 -15.21
CA GLU A 410 1.24 20.25 -14.70
C GLU A 410 1.00 21.50 -15.54
N THR A 411 1.03 21.35 -16.87
CA THR A 411 0.72 22.44 -17.80
C THR A 411 -0.70 22.97 -17.59
N LEU A 412 -1.68 22.06 -17.48
CA LEU A 412 -3.09 22.39 -17.26
C LEU A 412 -3.30 23.19 -15.96
N TYR A 413 -2.62 22.81 -14.88
CA TYR A 413 -2.76 23.46 -13.57
C TYR A 413 -1.75 24.57 -13.31
N GLN A 414 -0.92 24.89 -14.32
CA GLN A 414 0.15 25.89 -14.26
C GLN A 414 1.14 25.61 -13.11
N LEU A 415 1.45 24.34 -12.90
CA LEU A 415 2.45 23.89 -11.94
C LEU A 415 3.84 23.92 -12.58
N PRO A 416 4.91 24.19 -11.80
CA PRO A 416 6.27 23.99 -12.28
C PRO A 416 6.47 22.56 -12.79
N ALA A 417 7.31 22.40 -13.81
CA ALA A 417 7.66 21.07 -14.32
C ALA A 417 8.18 20.17 -13.19
N ASN A 418 7.79 18.91 -13.23
CA ASN A 418 8.15 17.88 -12.24
C ASN A 418 7.61 18.14 -10.84
N THR A 419 6.58 18.97 -10.65
CA THR A 419 5.83 19.08 -9.39
C THR A 419 5.20 17.74 -8.98
N ILE A 420 4.64 17.01 -9.94
CA ILE A 420 4.03 15.70 -9.74
C ILE A 420 5.12 14.62 -9.84
N LYS A 421 5.36 13.95 -8.71
CA LYS A 421 6.30 12.86 -8.52
C LYS A 421 5.61 11.52 -8.75
N VAL A 422 6.34 10.56 -9.29
CA VAL A 422 5.81 9.23 -9.66
C VAL A 422 6.48 8.14 -8.83
N GLY A 423 5.67 7.34 -8.17
CA GLY A 423 6.07 6.10 -7.54
C GLY A 423 5.78 4.96 -8.49
N VAL A 424 6.82 4.21 -8.88
CA VAL A 424 6.69 3.09 -9.82
C VAL A 424 6.52 1.81 -9.03
N MET A 425 5.36 1.17 -9.14
CA MET A 425 5.23 -0.20 -8.66
C MET A 425 5.97 -1.15 -9.60
N ASP A 426 6.96 -1.85 -9.06
CA ASP A 426 7.61 -2.96 -9.74
C ASP A 426 6.82 -4.21 -9.41
N GLU A 427 5.71 -4.42 -10.12
CA GLU A 427 4.74 -5.48 -9.80
C GLU A 427 4.24 -6.24 -11.04
N GLU A 428 4.89 -6.03 -12.18
CA GLU A 428 4.58 -6.70 -13.44
C GLU A 428 5.91 -7.16 -14.07
N ARG A 429 5.95 -8.37 -14.61
CA ARG A 429 7.18 -9.03 -15.06
C ARG A 429 7.92 -8.23 -16.11
N ARG A 430 7.21 -7.59 -17.05
CA ARG A 430 7.83 -6.72 -18.06
C ARG A 430 8.48 -5.48 -17.43
N THR A 431 7.95 -4.96 -16.33
CA THR A 431 8.59 -3.85 -15.58
C THR A 431 9.81 -4.35 -14.82
N SER A 432 9.70 -5.48 -14.11
CA SER A 432 10.84 -6.02 -13.33
C SER A 432 12.05 -6.31 -14.20
N LEU A 433 11.84 -6.91 -15.38
CA LEU A 433 12.92 -7.23 -16.31
C LEU A 433 13.53 -6.01 -16.99
N ASN A 434 12.82 -4.88 -17.02
CA ASN A 434 13.21 -3.63 -17.67
C ASN A 434 13.23 -2.45 -16.68
N LEU A 435 13.50 -2.72 -15.39
CA LEU A 435 13.30 -1.73 -14.33
C LEU A 435 14.19 -0.50 -14.51
N LYS A 436 15.44 -0.68 -14.97
CA LYS A 436 16.37 0.42 -15.24
C LYS A 436 15.84 1.35 -16.34
N GLN A 437 15.25 0.78 -17.38
CA GLN A 437 14.57 1.49 -18.48
C GLN A 437 13.34 2.23 -17.96
N CYS A 438 12.52 1.57 -17.14
CA CYS A 438 11.35 2.18 -16.51
C CYS A 438 11.73 3.40 -15.66
N ILE A 439 12.75 3.28 -14.80
CA ILE A 439 13.24 4.39 -13.97
C ILE A 439 13.77 5.54 -14.86
N LYS A 440 14.40 5.25 -16.01
CA LYS A 440 14.91 6.27 -16.92
C LYS A 440 13.81 7.21 -17.42
N GLU A 441 12.65 6.65 -17.76
CA GLU A 441 11.52 7.40 -18.32
C GLU A 441 10.89 8.38 -17.33
N VAL A 442 11.12 8.20 -16.03
CA VAL A 442 10.66 9.09 -14.95
C VAL A 442 11.82 9.60 -14.08
N LYS A 443 13.06 9.62 -14.60
CA LYS A 443 14.27 9.90 -13.81
C LYS A 443 14.27 11.21 -13.02
N ASP A 444 13.47 12.20 -13.42
CA ASP A 444 13.36 13.52 -12.78
C ASP A 444 12.08 13.67 -11.93
N ARG A 445 11.24 12.62 -11.87
CA ARG A 445 9.98 12.56 -11.12
C ARG A 445 9.94 11.42 -10.11
N ILE A 446 10.75 10.39 -10.32
CA ILE A 446 10.68 9.16 -9.54
C ILE A 446 11.05 9.43 -8.09
N PHE A 447 10.19 9.01 -7.17
CA PHE A 447 10.44 9.11 -5.74
C PHE A 447 10.40 7.76 -5.04
N PHE A 448 10.00 6.69 -5.74
CA PHE A 448 9.70 5.40 -5.15
C PHE A 448 9.73 4.30 -6.20
N ILE A 449 10.38 3.19 -5.87
CA ILE A 449 10.12 1.86 -6.45
C ILE A 449 9.69 0.93 -5.32
N ASN A 450 8.81 -0.03 -5.59
CA ASN A 450 8.41 -1.02 -4.59
C ASN A 450 8.06 -2.35 -5.21
N THR A 451 8.48 -3.41 -4.52
CA THR A 451 8.15 -4.78 -4.90
C THR A 451 6.73 -5.15 -4.51
N GLY A 452 5.78 -4.93 -5.43
CA GLY A 452 4.40 -5.42 -5.34
C GLY A 452 4.32 -6.93 -5.61
N PHE A 453 4.97 -7.74 -4.76
CA PHE A 453 5.23 -9.15 -5.05
C PHE A 453 3.98 -10.00 -5.28
N LEU A 454 2.82 -9.60 -4.73
CA LEU A 454 1.56 -10.30 -4.92
C LEU A 454 1.07 -10.20 -6.37
N ASP A 455 0.90 -8.98 -6.88
CA ASP A 455 0.56 -8.73 -8.29
C ASP A 455 1.60 -9.35 -9.21
N ARG A 456 2.88 -9.19 -8.87
CA ARG A 456 4.00 -9.76 -9.63
C ARG A 456 3.91 -11.28 -9.77
N THR A 457 3.39 -11.96 -8.75
CA THR A 457 3.19 -13.42 -8.77
C THR A 457 1.99 -13.79 -9.63
N GLY A 458 0.90 -13.02 -9.56
CA GLY A 458 -0.23 -13.15 -10.48
C GLY A 458 0.19 -13.00 -11.95
N ASP A 459 1.03 -12.00 -12.23
CA ASP A 459 1.59 -11.78 -13.57
C ASP A 459 2.59 -12.86 -14.00
N GLU A 460 3.39 -13.43 -13.09
CA GLU A 460 4.29 -14.56 -13.41
C GLU A 460 3.49 -15.79 -13.85
N ILE A 461 2.39 -16.10 -13.15
CA ILE A 461 1.49 -17.20 -13.50
C ILE A 461 0.85 -16.94 -14.87
N HIS A 462 0.35 -15.73 -15.10
CA HIS A 462 -0.34 -15.40 -16.34
C HIS A 462 0.61 -15.33 -17.55
N THR A 463 1.78 -14.72 -17.41
CA THR A 463 2.78 -14.61 -18.49
C THR A 463 3.14 -15.99 -19.03
N SER A 464 3.34 -16.96 -18.13
CA SER A 464 3.81 -18.30 -18.47
C SER A 464 2.68 -19.34 -18.44
N PHE A 465 1.42 -18.91 -18.55
CA PHE A 465 0.24 -19.71 -18.23
C PHE A 465 0.16 -21.04 -18.99
N LEU A 466 0.60 -21.06 -20.26
CA LEU A 466 0.58 -22.24 -21.12
C LEU A 466 1.85 -23.10 -21.04
N GLY A 467 2.86 -22.68 -20.28
CA GLY A 467 4.12 -23.43 -20.16
C GLY A 467 3.96 -24.73 -19.37
N GLY A 468 3.11 -24.75 -18.35
CA GLY A 468 2.87 -25.95 -17.52
C GLY A 468 2.09 -25.64 -16.24
N PRO A 469 1.78 -26.66 -15.43
CA PRO A 469 1.19 -26.46 -14.12
C PRO A 469 2.18 -25.72 -13.22
N MET A 470 1.75 -24.62 -12.61
CA MET A 470 2.55 -23.87 -11.67
C MET A 470 2.70 -24.63 -10.35
N ILE A 471 3.83 -24.40 -9.66
CA ILE A 471 4.02 -24.84 -8.26
C ILE A 471 2.93 -24.26 -7.35
N ARG A 472 2.75 -24.86 -6.16
CA ARG A 472 1.70 -24.44 -5.22
C ARG A 472 1.90 -23.00 -4.74
N LYS A 473 0.83 -22.32 -4.32
CA LYS A 473 0.88 -20.90 -3.92
C LYS A 473 1.92 -20.63 -2.82
N ASN A 474 2.03 -21.52 -1.83
CA ASN A 474 2.98 -21.33 -0.73
C ASN A 474 4.45 -21.56 -1.15
N GLU A 475 4.69 -22.41 -2.15
CA GLU A 475 6.03 -22.73 -2.67
C GLU A 475 6.63 -21.54 -3.45
N MET A 476 5.78 -20.64 -3.99
CA MET A 476 6.22 -19.43 -4.70
C MET A 476 7.16 -18.54 -3.86
N LYS A 477 6.97 -18.50 -2.53
CA LYS A 477 7.79 -17.71 -1.61
C LYS A 477 9.27 -18.14 -1.59
N GLU A 478 9.52 -19.41 -1.90
CA GLU A 478 10.86 -20.01 -1.89
C GLU A 478 11.48 -20.05 -3.29
N SER A 479 10.76 -19.57 -4.31
CA SER A 479 11.21 -19.62 -5.70
C SER A 479 12.40 -18.68 -5.94
N SER A 480 13.33 -19.15 -6.78
CA SER A 480 14.53 -18.41 -7.18
C SER A 480 14.21 -17.11 -7.93
N TRP A 481 13.16 -17.10 -8.75
CA TRP A 481 12.74 -15.92 -9.49
C TRP A 481 12.29 -14.81 -8.54
N LEU A 482 11.52 -15.14 -7.48
CA LEU A 482 11.00 -14.17 -6.54
C LEU A 482 12.13 -13.54 -5.71
N GLN A 483 13.08 -14.37 -5.25
CA GLN A 483 14.27 -13.89 -4.56
C GLN A 483 15.11 -12.97 -5.46
N SER A 484 15.32 -13.37 -6.73
CA SER A 484 16.08 -12.58 -7.69
C SER A 484 15.39 -11.24 -8.03
N TYR A 485 14.06 -11.24 -8.11
CA TYR A 485 13.25 -10.04 -8.28
C TYR A 485 13.41 -9.06 -7.11
N GLU A 486 13.28 -9.54 -5.88
CA GLU A 486 13.45 -8.72 -4.67
C GLU A 486 14.84 -8.08 -4.57
N VAL A 487 15.89 -8.83 -4.96
CA VAL A 487 17.27 -8.34 -5.00
C VAL A 487 17.50 -7.38 -6.17
N SER A 488 16.93 -7.67 -7.35
CA SER A 488 17.09 -6.85 -8.55
C SER A 488 16.46 -5.47 -8.40
N ASN A 489 15.31 -5.36 -7.72
CA ASN A 489 14.68 -4.09 -7.40
C ASN A 489 15.61 -3.19 -6.59
N VAL A 490 16.14 -3.71 -5.47
CA VAL A 490 17.08 -2.98 -4.60
C VAL A 490 18.35 -2.63 -5.37
N TRP A 491 18.95 -3.59 -6.06
CA TRP A 491 20.18 -3.37 -6.84
C TRP A 491 19.99 -2.26 -7.87
N THR A 492 18.87 -2.25 -8.61
CA THR A 492 18.60 -1.24 -9.64
C THR A 492 18.35 0.14 -9.01
N GLY A 493 17.59 0.20 -7.91
CA GLY A 493 17.37 1.44 -7.17
C GLY A 493 18.66 2.03 -6.60
N LEU A 494 19.59 1.19 -6.13
CA LEU A 494 20.90 1.63 -5.63
C LEU A 494 21.79 2.14 -6.77
N ASN A 495 21.89 1.42 -7.88
CA ASN A 495 22.77 1.79 -9.01
C ASN A 495 22.27 3.01 -9.79
N THR A 496 20.96 3.30 -9.75
CA THR A 496 20.39 4.55 -10.27
C THR A 496 20.43 5.69 -9.23
N ARG A 497 20.97 5.43 -8.03
CA ARG A 497 20.99 6.33 -6.86
C ARG A 497 19.62 6.85 -6.41
N LEU A 498 18.56 6.08 -6.65
CA LEU A 498 17.22 6.41 -6.17
C LEU A 498 17.18 6.55 -4.66
N HIS A 499 17.91 5.72 -3.90
CA HIS A 499 17.96 5.79 -2.44
C HIS A 499 18.44 7.15 -1.87
N GLU A 500 19.14 7.97 -2.67
CA GLU A 500 19.54 9.33 -2.27
C GLU A 500 18.40 10.37 -2.45
N LYS A 501 17.36 10.04 -3.23
CA LYS A 501 16.28 10.93 -3.68
C LYS A 501 14.88 10.36 -3.49
N GLY A 502 14.77 9.18 -2.91
CA GLY A 502 13.56 8.36 -2.98
C GLY A 502 13.61 7.11 -2.14
N GLN A 503 12.52 6.35 -2.22
CA GLN A 503 12.28 5.13 -1.49
C GLN A 503 12.54 3.90 -2.36
N ILE A 504 13.18 2.90 -1.75
CA ILE A 504 13.23 1.51 -2.22
C ILE A 504 12.34 0.73 -1.24
N GLY A 505 11.12 0.47 -1.67
CA GLY A 505 10.05 -0.11 -0.86
C GLY A 505 9.96 -1.63 -0.99
N LYS A 506 9.43 -2.26 0.07
CA LYS A 506 9.10 -3.69 0.10
C LYS A 506 7.67 -3.97 0.50
N GLY A 507 7.23 -5.19 0.19
CA GLY A 507 5.85 -5.63 0.31
C GLY A 507 5.23 -5.64 1.71
N MET A 508 3.90 -5.79 1.70
CA MET A 508 3.00 -5.77 2.84
C MET A 508 3.23 -6.91 3.84
N TRP A 509 2.94 -6.66 5.12
CA TRP A 509 2.71 -7.74 6.09
C TRP A 509 1.24 -8.18 6.05
N PRO A 510 0.92 -9.40 5.59
CA PRO A 510 -0.47 -9.78 5.26
C PRO A 510 -1.23 -10.44 6.41
N MET A 511 -0.67 -10.55 7.62
CA MET A 511 -1.28 -11.23 8.78
C MET A 511 -1.53 -10.24 9.92
N PRO A 512 -2.59 -9.41 9.90
CA PRO A 512 -2.75 -8.25 10.78
C PRO A 512 -2.75 -8.54 12.28
N GLU A 513 -3.05 -9.77 12.70
CA GLU A 513 -3.09 -10.18 14.12
C GLU A 513 -1.79 -10.87 14.60
N GLU A 514 -0.92 -11.29 13.67
CA GLU A 514 0.34 -11.99 13.97
C GLU A 514 1.50 -11.00 14.16
N MET A 515 1.35 -10.05 15.09
CA MET A 515 2.33 -8.99 15.30
C MET A 515 3.63 -9.47 15.94
N LYS A 516 3.59 -10.53 16.74
CA LYS A 516 4.81 -11.17 17.25
C LYS A 516 5.67 -11.70 16.10
N GLN A 517 5.07 -12.43 15.16
CA GLN A 517 5.80 -12.92 13.98
C GLN A 517 6.30 -11.77 13.10
N MET A 518 5.52 -10.68 12.99
CA MET A 518 5.96 -9.48 12.27
C MET A 518 7.24 -8.90 12.88
N MET A 519 7.31 -8.80 14.20
CA MET A 519 8.49 -8.31 14.93
C MET A 519 9.71 -9.23 14.75
N GLU A 520 9.51 -10.54 14.59
CA GLU A 520 10.61 -11.48 14.37
C GLU A 520 11.13 -11.43 12.92
N GLN A 521 10.26 -11.24 11.93
CA GLN A 521 10.59 -11.47 10.52
C GLN A 521 10.79 -10.19 9.69
N LYS A 522 10.00 -9.14 9.97
CA LYS A 522 9.88 -8.00 9.03
C LYS A 522 11.13 -7.11 8.99
N SER A 523 11.99 -7.17 10.00
CA SER A 523 13.32 -6.52 9.98
C SER A 523 14.18 -7.00 8.79
N GLY A 524 13.95 -8.21 8.28
CA GLY A 524 14.60 -8.75 7.08
C GLY A 524 14.41 -7.89 5.83
N GLN A 525 13.30 -7.14 5.72
CA GLN A 525 13.06 -6.22 4.60
C GLN A 525 14.02 -5.02 4.64
N ILE A 526 14.35 -4.52 5.84
CA ILE A 526 15.33 -3.45 6.03
C ILE A 526 16.73 -3.97 5.73
N SER A 527 17.09 -5.14 6.28
CA SER A 527 18.36 -5.83 6.01
C SER A 527 18.60 -6.12 4.53
N ALA A 528 17.52 -6.34 3.76
CA ALA A 528 17.56 -6.50 2.32
C ALA A 528 17.75 -5.19 1.54
N GLY A 529 17.81 -4.03 2.21
CA GLY A 529 18.10 -2.72 1.62
C GLY A 529 16.86 -1.84 1.38
N GLY A 530 15.69 -2.23 1.89
CA GLY A 530 14.49 -1.39 1.83
C GLY A 530 14.56 -0.26 2.88
N ASN A 531 14.36 0.98 2.46
CA ASN A 531 14.22 2.11 3.39
C ASN A 531 12.75 2.40 3.76
N THR A 532 11.81 1.67 3.15
CA THR A 532 10.42 1.62 3.59
C THR A 532 9.81 0.26 3.31
N ALA A 533 8.77 -0.11 4.07
CA ALA A 533 8.02 -1.34 3.86
C ALA A 533 6.57 -1.18 4.28
N TRP A 534 5.68 -1.90 3.60
CA TRP A 534 4.25 -1.78 3.79
C TRP A 534 3.76 -2.49 5.07
N VAL A 535 2.91 -1.79 5.82
CA VAL A 535 2.22 -2.29 7.02
C VAL A 535 0.71 -2.11 6.90
N PRO A 536 -0.12 -2.98 7.50
CA PRO A 536 -1.58 -2.97 7.29
C PRO A 536 -2.35 -2.06 8.25
N SER A 537 -1.72 -1.56 9.31
CA SER A 537 -2.43 -0.79 10.34
C SER A 537 -1.52 0.20 11.07
N PRO A 538 -2.08 1.25 11.72
CA PRO A 538 -1.32 2.13 12.60
C PRO A 538 -0.57 1.39 13.70
N THR A 539 -1.17 0.35 14.29
CA THR A 539 -0.52 -0.49 15.31
C THR A 539 0.71 -1.21 14.76
N ALA A 540 0.59 -1.81 13.57
CA ALA A 540 1.71 -2.47 12.90
C ALA A 540 2.81 -1.45 12.53
N ALA A 541 2.44 -0.22 12.15
CA ALA A 541 3.41 0.85 11.92
C ALA A 541 4.20 1.20 13.19
N SER A 542 3.52 1.34 14.35
CA SER A 542 4.18 1.64 15.63
C SER A 542 5.17 0.55 16.06
N LEU A 543 4.81 -0.72 15.89
CA LEU A 543 5.69 -1.84 16.17
C LEU A 543 6.86 -1.91 15.17
N HIS A 544 6.57 -1.81 13.87
CA HIS A 544 7.60 -1.89 12.85
C HIS A 544 8.60 -0.73 12.91
N ALA A 545 8.20 0.44 13.41
CA ALA A 545 9.10 1.58 13.63
C ALA A 545 10.30 1.23 14.52
N LEU A 546 10.14 0.29 15.46
CA LEU A 546 11.24 -0.18 16.31
C LEU A 546 12.37 -0.81 15.47
N HIS A 547 12.05 -1.52 14.39
CA HIS A 547 13.07 -2.09 13.50
C HIS A 547 13.94 -1.00 12.84
N TYR A 548 13.37 0.17 12.54
CA TYR A 548 14.11 1.29 11.95
C TYR A 548 14.98 2.04 12.96
N HIS A 549 14.66 1.95 14.26
CA HIS A 549 15.59 2.35 15.32
C HIS A 549 16.73 1.34 15.48
N GLN A 550 16.45 0.05 15.34
CA GLN A 550 17.45 -1.03 15.47
C GLN A 550 18.41 -1.10 14.28
N LEU A 551 17.95 -0.79 13.07
CA LEU A 551 18.71 -0.92 11.82
C LEU A 551 18.74 0.42 11.06
N ASP A 552 19.93 0.98 10.81
CA ASP A 552 20.07 2.12 9.89
C ASP A 552 20.07 1.62 8.44
N ALA A 553 18.96 1.83 7.75
CA ALA A 553 18.79 1.45 6.35
C ALA A 553 19.85 2.07 5.43
N ARG A 554 20.36 3.27 5.73
CA ARG A 554 21.38 3.95 4.91
C ARG A 554 22.73 3.25 5.01
N ASP A 555 23.11 2.79 6.20
CA ASP A 555 24.33 2.03 6.38
C ASP A 555 24.24 0.67 5.68
N ILE A 556 23.09 -0.01 5.76
CA ILE A 556 22.82 -1.24 5.02
C ILE A 556 22.95 -1.00 3.51
N GLN A 557 22.28 0.03 2.98
CA GLN A 557 22.34 0.38 1.56
C GLN A 557 23.77 0.75 1.11
N ARG A 558 24.56 1.42 1.95
CA ARG A 558 25.98 1.73 1.66
C ARG A 558 26.82 0.48 1.50
N VAL A 559 26.60 -0.54 2.34
CA VAL A 559 27.27 -1.85 2.19
C VAL A 559 26.82 -2.52 0.89
N LYS A 560 25.51 -2.51 0.61
CA LYS A 560 24.95 -3.13 -0.60
C LYS A 560 25.44 -2.51 -1.92
N LEU A 561 25.74 -1.22 -1.94
CA LEU A 561 26.36 -0.55 -3.09
C LEU A 561 27.73 -1.13 -3.48
N THR A 562 28.39 -1.85 -2.57
CA THR A 562 29.67 -2.52 -2.85
C THR A 562 29.52 -3.95 -3.37
N GLU A 563 28.29 -4.49 -3.37
CA GLU A 563 27.99 -5.83 -3.86
C GLU A 563 28.07 -5.87 -5.40
N THR A 564 28.45 -7.02 -5.96
CA THR A 564 28.44 -7.24 -7.42
C THR A 564 27.01 -7.38 -7.94
N ALA A 565 26.83 -7.20 -9.26
CA ALA A 565 25.54 -7.43 -9.90
C ALA A 565 24.99 -8.84 -9.55
N PRO A 566 23.72 -8.94 -9.10
CA PRO A 566 23.12 -10.21 -8.74
C PRO A 566 22.92 -11.06 -9.99
N GLU A 567 22.95 -12.38 -9.81
CA GLU A 567 22.49 -13.30 -10.84
C GLU A 567 21.00 -13.06 -11.12
N ASN A 568 20.65 -12.80 -12.38
CA ASN A 568 19.27 -12.56 -12.77
C ASN A 568 18.57 -13.89 -13.11
N LYS A 569 17.90 -14.44 -12.10
CA LYS A 569 17.06 -15.64 -12.16
C LYS A 569 15.58 -15.33 -12.36
N MET A 570 15.19 -14.06 -12.60
CA MET A 570 13.79 -13.70 -12.84
C MET A 570 13.20 -14.32 -14.12
N LEU A 571 14.04 -14.90 -14.99
CA LEU A 571 13.60 -15.64 -16.17
C LEU A 571 13.31 -17.12 -15.89
N GLU A 572 13.63 -17.62 -14.70
CA GLU A 572 13.27 -18.98 -14.27
C GLU A 572 11.77 -19.02 -13.99
N VAL A 573 11.03 -19.83 -14.76
CA VAL A 573 9.57 -19.92 -14.66
C VAL A 573 9.19 -20.98 -13.61
N PRO A 574 8.28 -20.69 -12.66
CA PRO A 574 7.94 -21.59 -11.55
C PRO A 574 6.96 -22.72 -11.94
N ILE A 575 7.29 -23.47 -12.99
CA ILE A 575 6.53 -24.65 -13.45
C ILE A 575 6.97 -25.90 -12.67
N GLU A 576 6.00 -26.69 -12.23
CA GLU A 576 6.25 -28.04 -11.71
C GLU A 576 6.47 -29.01 -12.89
N GLU A 577 7.71 -29.47 -13.08
CA GLU A 577 8.06 -30.40 -14.15
C GLU A 577 7.45 -31.80 -13.96
N THR A 578 7.22 -32.20 -12.70
CA THR A 578 6.75 -33.54 -12.35
C THR A 578 5.62 -33.48 -11.31
N PRO A 579 4.41 -33.05 -11.70
CA PRO A 579 3.29 -32.82 -10.78
C PRO A 579 2.77 -34.15 -10.20
N LYS A 580 3.38 -34.57 -9.08
CA LYS A 580 3.08 -35.82 -8.35
C LYS A 580 2.39 -35.55 -7.01
N TRP A 581 1.64 -34.46 -6.92
CA TRP A 581 0.84 -34.17 -5.74
C TRP A 581 -0.21 -35.26 -5.53
N SER A 582 -0.37 -35.66 -4.27
CA SER A 582 -1.46 -36.51 -3.82
C SER A 582 -2.81 -35.81 -4.03
N LYS A 583 -3.90 -36.59 -4.01
CA LYS A 583 -5.25 -36.02 -4.09
C LYS A 583 -5.53 -35.08 -2.92
N GLU A 584 -4.98 -35.40 -1.76
CA GLU A 584 -5.10 -34.63 -0.53
C GLU A 584 -4.39 -33.27 -0.65
N GLU A 585 -3.18 -33.24 -1.21
CA GLU A 585 -2.45 -31.98 -1.47
C GLU A 585 -3.17 -31.11 -2.51
N ILE A 586 -3.68 -31.71 -3.58
CA ILE A 586 -4.48 -31.01 -4.59
C ILE A 586 -5.75 -30.43 -3.97
N GLN A 587 -6.47 -31.23 -3.17
CA GLN A 587 -7.69 -30.81 -2.49
C GLN A 587 -7.42 -29.65 -1.52
N GLN A 588 -6.35 -29.75 -0.72
CA GLN A 588 -5.96 -28.70 0.22
C GLN A 588 -5.63 -27.39 -0.51
N GLU A 589 -4.88 -27.47 -1.61
CA GLU A 589 -4.53 -26.29 -2.41
C GLU A 589 -5.77 -25.63 -3.01
N LEU A 590 -6.70 -26.42 -3.57
CA LEU A 590 -7.96 -25.91 -4.09
C LEU A 590 -8.84 -25.28 -3.01
N GLU A 591 -8.96 -25.91 -1.83
CA GLU A 591 -9.77 -25.39 -0.73
C GLU A 591 -9.23 -24.05 -0.23
N ASN A 592 -7.91 -23.95 -0.02
CA ASN A 592 -7.26 -22.72 0.42
C ASN A 592 -7.46 -21.57 -0.58
N ASN A 593 -7.27 -21.83 -1.88
CA ASN A 593 -7.46 -20.79 -2.90
C ASN A 593 -8.95 -20.42 -3.08
N ALA A 594 -9.85 -21.40 -3.11
CA ALA A 594 -11.27 -21.16 -3.26
C ALA A 594 -11.86 -20.38 -2.07
N GLN A 595 -11.43 -20.70 -0.85
CA GLN A 595 -11.87 -20.00 0.35
C GLN A 595 -11.44 -18.52 0.31
N GLY A 596 -10.17 -18.24 0.02
CA GLY A 596 -9.67 -16.85 -0.09
C GLY A 596 -10.40 -16.06 -1.19
N ILE A 597 -10.60 -16.66 -2.37
CA ILE A 597 -11.37 -16.05 -3.47
C ILE A 597 -12.79 -15.71 -3.00
N LEU A 598 -13.51 -16.68 -2.45
CA LEU A 598 -14.92 -16.49 -2.07
C LEU A 598 -15.07 -15.49 -0.92
N GLY A 599 -14.23 -15.59 0.12
CA GLY A 599 -14.26 -14.71 1.28
C GLY A 599 -13.95 -13.25 0.96
N TYR A 600 -13.07 -13.00 -0.02
CA TYR A 600 -12.81 -11.65 -0.52
C TYR A 600 -13.91 -11.17 -1.47
N VAL A 601 -14.26 -11.96 -2.49
CA VAL A 601 -15.18 -11.55 -3.56
C VAL A 601 -16.58 -11.23 -3.04
N VAL A 602 -17.10 -11.98 -2.06
CA VAL A 602 -18.43 -11.70 -1.50
C VAL A 602 -18.52 -10.31 -0.86
N ARG A 603 -17.49 -9.91 -0.11
CA ARG A 603 -17.43 -8.58 0.51
C ARG A 603 -17.16 -7.48 -0.51
N TRP A 604 -16.37 -7.77 -1.54
CA TRP A 604 -16.13 -6.84 -2.63
C TRP A 604 -17.39 -6.55 -3.44
N VAL A 605 -18.06 -7.60 -3.92
CA VAL A 605 -19.23 -7.52 -4.81
C VAL A 605 -20.48 -7.07 -4.07
N GLU A 606 -20.71 -7.53 -2.85
CA GLU A 606 -21.98 -7.27 -2.15
C GLU A 606 -21.89 -6.08 -1.19
N GLN A 607 -20.74 -5.90 -0.52
CA GLN A 607 -20.56 -4.83 0.46
C GLN A 607 -19.73 -3.64 -0.05
N GLY A 608 -19.01 -3.77 -1.16
CA GLY A 608 -18.13 -2.71 -1.68
C GLY A 608 -16.86 -2.51 -0.85
N ILE A 609 -16.37 -3.58 -0.21
CA ILE A 609 -15.16 -3.56 0.63
C ILE A 609 -13.99 -4.12 -0.17
N GLY A 610 -13.06 -3.23 -0.56
CA GLY A 610 -11.92 -3.58 -1.43
C GLY A 610 -10.70 -4.17 -0.70
N CYS A 611 -10.64 -4.07 0.63
CA CYS A 611 -9.62 -4.73 1.45
C CYS A 611 -10.29 -5.29 2.69
N SER A 612 -10.17 -6.59 2.87
CA SER A 612 -10.88 -7.33 3.91
C SER A 612 -9.92 -8.20 4.70
N LYS A 613 -10.19 -8.32 6.00
CA LYS A 613 -9.69 -9.45 6.76
C LYS A 613 -10.55 -10.67 6.43
N VAL A 614 -9.93 -11.71 5.90
CA VAL A 614 -10.57 -12.96 5.54
C VAL A 614 -9.87 -14.06 6.33
N PRO A 615 -10.56 -14.75 7.25
CA PRO A 615 -9.99 -15.91 7.93
C PRO A 615 -9.65 -16.97 6.88
N ASN A 616 -8.48 -17.60 6.94
CA ASN A 616 -8.16 -18.72 6.07
C ASN A 616 -8.87 -20.02 6.56
N ILE A 617 -8.51 -21.17 5.98
CA ILE A 617 -9.03 -22.49 6.39
C ILE A 617 -8.73 -22.85 7.86
N ASP A 618 -7.67 -22.28 8.43
CA ASP A 618 -7.24 -22.49 9.82
C ASP A 618 -7.70 -21.34 10.76
N ASP A 619 -8.66 -20.53 10.30
CA ASP A 619 -9.20 -19.34 10.99
C ASP A 619 -8.17 -18.24 11.33
N ILE A 620 -7.04 -18.20 10.61
CA ILE A 620 -6.06 -17.10 10.69
C ILE A 620 -6.52 -15.96 9.79
N GLU A 621 -6.71 -14.76 10.36
CA GLU A 621 -7.08 -13.56 9.59
C GLU A 621 -5.95 -13.12 8.64
N LEU A 622 -6.20 -13.22 7.34
CA LEU A 622 -5.33 -12.68 6.29
C LEU A 622 -5.92 -11.39 5.73
N MET A 623 -5.06 -10.44 5.41
CA MET A 623 -5.46 -9.26 4.65
C MET A 623 -5.48 -9.60 3.16
N GLU A 624 -6.68 -9.59 2.59
CA GLU A 624 -6.91 -9.90 1.17
C GLU A 624 -7.27 -8.62 0.41
N ASP A 625 -6.68 -8.48 -0.78
CA ASP A 625 -6.93 -7.42 -1.76
C ASP A 625 -7.02 -8.02 -3.18
N ARG A 626 -7.06 -7.20 -4.22
CA ARG A 626 -7.15 -7.72 -5.59
C ARG A 626 -5.88 -8.45 -6.05
N ALA A 627 -4.71 -8.15 -5.48
CA ALA A 627 -3.47 -8.82 -5.85
C ALA A 627 -3.43 -10.26 -5.32
N THR A 628 -3.91 -10.51 -4.09
CA THR A 628 -4.07 -11.88 -3.58
C THR A 628 -5.12 -12.66 -4.37
N LEU A 629 -6.23 -12.00 -4.74
CA LEU A 629 -7.26 -12.57 -5.61
C LEU A 629 -6.71 -12.96 -6.99
N ARG A 630 -5.86 -12.11 -7.60
CA ARG A 630 -5.19 -12.37 -8.88
C ARG A 630 -4.38 -13.66 -8.82
N ILE A 631 -3.57 -13.84 -7.77
CA ILE A 631 -2.78 -15.08 -7.59
C ILE A 631 -3.70 -16.30 -7.50
N SER A 632 -4.66 -16.29 -6.59
CA SER A 632 -5.50 -17.48 -6.34
C SER A 632 -6.38 -17.85 -7.53
N SER A 633 -6.94 -16.87 -8.24
CA SER A 633 -7.74 -17.12 -9.45
C SER A 633 -6.89 -17.63 -10.61
N GLN A 634 -5.74 -17.02 -10.89
CA GLN A 634 -4.83 -17.48 -11.94
C GLN A 634 -4.24 -18.87 -11.65
N HIS A 635 -3.90 -19.16 -10.39
CA HIS A 635 -3.38 -20.47 -9.98
C HIS A 635 -4.41 -21.58 -10.23
N MET A 636 -5.66 -21.40 -9.76
CA MET A 636 -6.73 -22.38 -10.00
C MET A 636 -7.05 -22.54 -11.49
N ALA A 637 -7.04 -21.43 -12.25
CA ALA A 637 -7.24 -21.46 -13.69
C ALA A 637 -6.12 -22.22 -14.43
N ASN A 638 -4.86 -22.03 -14.02
CA ASN A 638 -3.71 -22.73 -14.58
C ASN A 638 -3.77 -24.24 -14.31
N TRP A 639 -4.10 -24.65 -13.08
CA TRP A 639 -4.27 -26.07 -12.75
C TRP A 639 -5.42 -26.73 -13.51
N LEU A 640 -6.51 -25.99 -13.76
CA LEU A 640 -7.60 -26.43 -14.62
C LEU A 640 -7.13 -26.58 -16.08
N GLN A 641 -6.39 -25.60 -16.60
CA GLN A 641 -5.86 -25.61 -17.98
C GLN A 641 -4.94 -26.81 -18.26
N HIS A 642 -4.12 -27.21 -17.28
CA HIS A 642 -3.16 -28.32 -17.41
C HIS A 642 -3.72 -29.66 -16.92
N GLY A 643 -5.01 -29.73 -16.57
CA GLY A 643 -5.68 -30.98 -16.22
C GLY A 643 -5.25 -31.59 -14.88
N ILE A 644 -4.64 -30.81 -13.98
CA ILE A 644 -4.37 -31.23 -12.60
C ILE A 644 -5.69 -31.47 -11.86
N VAL A 645 -6.71 -30.67 -12.19
CA VAL A 645 -8.07 -30.76 -11.63
C VAL A 645 -9.11 -30.68 -12.74
N LYS A 646 -10.27 -31.33 -12.56
CA LYS A 646 -11.39 -31.20 -13.50
C LYS A 646 -12.33 -30.08 -13.08
N GLU A 647 -13.01 -29.46 -14.05
CA GLU A 647 -13.98 -28.39 -13.78
C GLU A 647 -15.07 -28.79 -12.78
N ALA A 648 -15.56 -30.03 -12.85
CA ALA A 648 -16.57 -30.53 -11.92
C ALA A 648 -16.05 -30.65 -10.47
N GLU A 649 -14.78 -31.05 -10.30
CA GLU A 649 -14.13 -31.14 -8.99
C GLU A 649 -13.94 -29.73 -8.42
N LEU A 650 -13.42 -28.81 -9.24
CA LEU A 650 -13.24 -27.41 -8.88
C LEU A 650 -14.55 -26.74 -8.43
N LYS A 651 -15.63 -26.90 -9.21
CA LYS A 651 -16.96 -26.39 -8.86
C LYS A 651 -17.47 -26.98 -7.54
N ALA A 652 -17.24 -28.27 -7.29
CA ALA A 652 -17.63 -28.90 -6.04
C ALA A 652 -16.85 -28.32 -4.84
N VAL A 653 -15.55 -28.07 -5.00
CA VAL A 653 -14.73 -27.41 -3.96
C VAL A 653 -15.20 -25.99 -3.70
N MET A 654 -15.47 -25.19 -4.73
CA MET A 654 -15.99 -23.83 -4.55
C MET A 654 -17.33 -23.82 -3.80
N LYS A 655 -18.27 -24.74 -4.11
CA LYS A 655 -19.52 -24.87 -3.35
C LYS A 655 -19.30 -25.28 -1.89
N LYS A 656 -18.34 -26.18 -1.64
CA LYS A 656 -17.95 -26.57 -0.27
C LYS A 656 -17.39 -25.36 0.51
N MET A 657 -16.49 -24.60 -0.08
CA MET A 657 -15.86 -23.44 0.57
C MET A 657 -16.82 -22.26 0.71
N ALA A 658 -17.77 -22.07 -0.20
CA ALA A 658 -18.80 -21.04 -0.07
C ALA A 658 -19.63 -21.24 1.21
N LYS A 659 -19.96 -22.49 1.56
CA LYS A 659 -20.62 -22.82 2.83
C LYS A 659 -19.76 -22.46 4.05
N LEU A 660 -18.44 -22.68 3.99
CA LEU A 660 -17.54 -22.29 5.07
C LEU A 660 -17.47 -20.77 5.21
N VAL A 661 -17.37 -20.05 4.09
CA VAL A 661 -17.38 -18.58 4.08
C VAL A 661 -18.70 -18.04 4.63
N ASP A 662 -19.84 -18.65 4.28
CA ASP A 662 -21.14 -18.30 4.88
C ASP A 662 -21.11 -18.43 6.41
N GLN A 663 -20.55 -19.54 6.92
CA GLN A 663 -20.40 -19.77 8.36
C GLN A 663 -19.48 -18.75 9.04
N GLN A 664 -18.36 -18.42 8.41
CA GLN A 664 -17.41 -17.42 8.90
C GLN A 664 -18.02 -16.01 8.98
N ASN A 665 -19.09 -15.73 8.22
CA ASN A 665 -19.74 -14.42 8.16
C ASN A 665 -21.13 -14.37 8.83
N GLU A 666 -21.58 -15.42 9.53
CA GLU A 666 -22.90 -15.47 10.20
C GLU A 666 -23.13 -14.31 11.20
N GLY A 667 -22.06 -13.73 11.74
CA GLY A 667 -22.13 -12.60 12.67
C GLY A 667 -22.26 -11.22 12.03
N ASP A 668 -22.11 -11.10 10.71
CA ASP A 668 -22.22 -9.81 9.99
C ASP A 668 -23.66 -9.58 9.51
N PRO A 669 -24.39 -8.59 10.05
CA PRO A 669 -25.76 -8.31 9.64
C PRO A 669 -25.89 -7.81 8.19
N ALA A 670 -24.78 -7.40 7.55
CA ALA A 670 -24.77 -6.96 6.16
C ALA A 670 -24.39 -8.09 5.17
N TYR A 671 -24.18 -9.32 5.65
CA TYR A 671 -23.81 -10.46 4.83
C TYR A 671 -25.03 -11.19 4.26
N THR A 672 -24.97 -11.55 2.97
CA THR A 672 -25.96 -12.42 2.33
C THR A 672 -25.30 -13.75 1.97
N PRO A 673 -25.82 -14.90 2.45
CA PRO A 673 -25.24 -16.21 2.16
C PRO A 673 -25.22 -16.54 0.67
N MET A 674 -24.12 -17.13 0.20
CA MET A 674 -23.98 -17.61 -1.17
C MET A 674 -24.67 -18.97 -1.38
N THR A 675 -24.90 -19.72 -0.31
CA THR A 675 -25.52 -21.05 -0.32
C THR A 675 -26.92 -21.04 0.31
N PRO A 676 -27.83 -21.97 -0.07
CA PRO A 676 -27.64 -23.11 -0.99
C PRO A 676 -27.74 -22.77 -2.48
N ASP A 677 -28.32 -21.64 -2.86
CA ASP A 677 -28.55 -21.28 -4.26
C ASP A 677 -27.38 -20.49 -4.87
N THR A 678 -26.31 -21.23 -5.19
CA THR A 678 -25.10 -20.64 -5.77
C THR A 678 -25.29 -20.07 -7.18
N GLU A 679 -26.39 -20.43 -7.87
CA GLU A 679 -26.64 -19.95 -9.23
C GLU A 679 -27.18 -18.52 -9.25
N SER A 680 -27.94 -18.11 -8.23
CA SER A 680 -28.45 -16.74 -8.08
C SER A 680 -27.49 -15.80 -7.32
N SER A 681 -26.53 -16.34 -6.57
CA SER A 681 -25.51 -15.54 -5.89
C SER A 681 -24.54 -14.88 -6.86
N ILE A 682 -24.64 -13.56 -7.02
CA ILE A 682 -23.76 -12.77 -7.90
C ILE A 682 -22.30 -12.88 -7.44
N ALA A 683 -22.05 -12.87 -6.12
CA ALA A 683 -20.72 -13.08 -5.56
C ALA A 683 -20.13 -14.45 -5.92
N PHE A 684 -20.91 -15.53 -5.78
CA PHE A 684 -20.44 -16.86 -6.15
C PHE A 684 -20.14 -16.96 -7.65
N GLN A 685 -21.02 -16.41 -8.49
CA GLN A 685 -20.82 -16.40 -9.95
C GLN A 685 -19.61 -15.56 -10.35
N ALA A 686 -19.35 -14.45 -9.66
CA ALA A 686 -18.13 -13.65 -9.86
C ALA A 686 -16.87 -14.45 -9.51
N ALA A 687 -16.85 -15.09 -8.34
CA ALA A 687 -15.74 -15.94 -7.89
C ALA A 687 -15.48 -17.10 -8.86
N LEU A 688 -16.53 -17.78 -9.31
CA LEU A 688 -16.42 -18.88 -10.25
C LEU A 688 -15.90 -18.40 -11.61
N GLU A 689 -16.40 -17.26 -12.10
CA GLU A 689 -15.97 -16.70 -13.37
C GLU A 689 -14.50 -16.29 -13.37
N LEU A 690 -14.01 -15.69 -12.28
CA LEU A 690 -12.59 -15.34 -12.12
C LEU A 690 -11.67 -16.54 -12.33
N VAL A 691 -12.10 -17.74 -11.93
CA VAL A 691 -11.34 -18.98 -12.11
C VAL A 691 -11.55 -19.55 -13.51
N LEU A 692 -12.79 -19.73 -13.96
CA LEU A 692 -13.08 -20.38 -15.25
C LEU A 692 -12.62 -19.54 -16.46
N ALA A 693 -12.70 -18.22 -16.36
CA ALA A 693 -12.26 -17.27 -17.39
C ALA A 693 -10.88 -16.68 -17.09
N GLY A 694 -10.15 -17.21 -16.10
CA GLY A 694 -8.88 -16.65 -15.62
C GLY A 694 -7.83 -16.49 -16.72
N LYS A 695 -7.68 -17.49 -17.59
CA LYS A 695 -6.78 -17.42 -18.77
C LYS A 695 -7.11 -16.24 -19.69
N ASN A 696 -8.39 -15.91 -19.83
CA ASN A 696 -8.88 -14.94 -20.79
C ASN A 696 -8.92 -13.51 -20.22
N GLN A 697 -8.58 -13.32 -18.94
CA GLN A 697 -8.48 -11.97 -18.37
C GLN A 697 -7.17 -11.32 -18.82
N PRO A 698 -7.17 -10.03 -19.21
CA PRO A 698 -5.97 -9.35 -19.67
C PRO A 698 -4.93 -9.32 -18.55
N SER A 699 -3.74 -9.90 -18.78
CA SER A 699 -2.69 -10.05 -17.76
C SER A 699 -3.17 -10.75 -16.47
N GLY A 700 -4.28 -11.47 -16.52
CA GLY A 700 -4.90 -12.12 -15.37
C GLY A 700 -5.60 -11.18 -14.38
N TYR A 701 -5.80 -9.90 -14.73
CA TYR A 701 -6.45 -8.91 -13.86
C TYR A 701 -7.89 -9.30 -13.49
N THR A 702 -8.33 -8.83 -12.32
CA THR A 702 -9.62 -9.22 -11.72
C THR A 702 -10.70 -8.17 -11.92
N GLU A 703 -10.28 -6.92 -12.14
CA GLU A 703 -11.09 -5.72 -12.23
C GLU A 703 -12.18 -5.79 -13.30
N PRO A 704 -11.95 -6.32 -14.52
CA PRO A 704 -13.01 -6.41 -15.53
C PRO A 704 -14.23 -7.21 -15.05
N ILE A 705 -14.00 -8.36 -14.41
CA ILE A 705 -15.09 -9.19 -13.85
C ILE A 705 -15.67 -8.52 -12.60
N LEU A 706 -14.84 -8.09 -11.66
CA LEU A 706 -15.29 -7.49 -10.41
C LEU A 706 -16.15 -6.24 -10.65
N HIS A 707 -15.71 -5.32 -11.50
CA HIS A 707 -16.44 -4.09 -11.81
C HIS A 707 -17.82 -4.40 -12.41
N ARG A 708 -17.88 -5.33 -13.37
CA ARG A 708 -19.14 -5.74 -13.99
C ARG A 708 -20.09 -6.37 -12.97
N ARG A 709 -19.59 -7.29 -12.13
CA ARG A 709 -20.38 -8.03 -11.14
C ARG A 709 -20.88 -7.16 -10.00
N ARG A 710 -20.08 -6.18 -9.54
CA ARG A 710 -20.53 -5.19 -8.57
C ARG A 710 -21.58 -4.24 -9.14
N LYS A 711 -21.43 -3.80 -10.40
CA LYS A 711 -22.48 -3.01 -11.08
C LYS A 711 -23.78 -3.80 -11.20
N GLU A 712 -23.69 -5.08 -11.57
CA GLU A 712 -24.83 -6.01 -11.60
C GLU A 712 -25.52 -6.09 -10.23
N PHE A 713 -24.75 -6.28 -9.16
CA PHE A 713 -25.27 -6.32 -7.79
C PHE A 713 -25.92 -4.99 -7.36
N LYS A 714 -25.25 -3.84 -7.58
CA LYS A 714 -25.82 -2.51 -7.28
C LYS A 714 -27.13 -2.28 -8.06
N ALA A 715 -27.23 -2.75 -9.30
CA ALA A 715 -28.45 -2.66 -10.09
C ALA A 715 -29.58 -3.52 -9.50
N ALA A 716 -29.29 -4.78 -9.13
CA ALA A 716 -30.26 -5.70 -8.53
C ALA A 716 -30.81 -5.19 -7.18
N GLN A 717 -29.97 -4.52 -6.37
CA GLN A 717 -30.42 -3.85 -5.15
C GLN A 717 -31.41 -2.71 -5.43
N ARG A 718 -31.20 -1.95 -6.52
CA ARG A 718 -32.07 -0.82 -6.89
C ARG A 718 -33.42 -1.29 -7.45
N THR A 719 -33.45 -2.40 -8.18
CA THR A 719 -34.67 -2.97 -8.78
C THR A 719 -35.51 -3.79 -7.79
N GLY A 720 -34.93 -4.16 -6.63
CA GLY A 720 -35.61 -5.03 -5.67
C GLY A 720 -35.75 -6.47 -6.17
N GLU A 721 -34.97 -6.87 -7.17
CA GLU A 721 -34.96 -8.25 -7.69
C GLU A 721 -34.27 -9.23 -6.72
N MET A 722 -33.53 -8.71 -5.74
CA MET A 722 -33.03 -9.49 -4.60
C MET A 722 -34.05 -9.50 -3.45
N VAL A 723 -35.17 -10.22 -3.63
CA VAL A 723 -36.12 -10.53 -2.55
C VAL A 723 -36.25 -12.04 -2.42
N ASN A 724 -35.36 -12.60 -1.59
CA ASN A 724 -35.60 -13.58 -0.51
C ASN A 724 -34.38 -14.45 -0.25
#